data_AF-A0AAE8W514-F1
#
_entry.id   AF-A0AAE8W514-F1
#
_cell.length_a   1.000
_cell.length_b   1.000
_cell.length_c   1.000
_cell.angle_alpha   90.00
_cell.angle_beta   90.00
_cell.angle_gamma   90.00
#
_symmetry.space_group_name_H-M   'P 1'
#
loop_
_entity.id
_entity.type
_entity.pdbx_description
1 polymer ?
#
loop_
_entity_poly.entity_id
_entity_poly.type
_entity_poly.pdbx_seq_one_letter_code
_entity_poly.pdbx_strand_id
1 'polypeptide(L)'
;MEVVRPEFRGEEFYPPRDSRVFFQGECRIPSCERMLSYSVKQLCTAHYQRWVQVGRPEFEAWVPSEDAYHRHHRVIRGCAVTGCRRSMNGCSPRICTRHTELWQAAGAPDLDVWLATARYEAPPHGERDCVLPDCPCWTTGPGSVLCRRHYIRWRNNGHPALPDDQLIEWFGRLELRRDPYIRFHDLGRQVRLEVQFGLQRRADIGDRHTAPRTVTRALSWIRESGVRSLMDRDETQWLEFCRVARKGYQSLSYAFIRDTRFELQRLLIADDPWADQFPRDSWDLRLLDLANEDCCRLHFGGIGQSWLRALAKRWARWRLTRGSNPASLTLSVQAITRLACHFADVDGIDARPAALNRARIETWLAALQADGHSEAFRSRTVSCVGVFLRDVHRYEWQPDLARSAFIYDDAPKPRGLKPRFIPEHLMRQLEAPEAVAQFPSDDGRVLLKILMACGLRTKDARWLPFDCIVRDAENNPYLAWLNRKIHDRPAFFPLSEDLAAEIGRQQQAVLDRFPQGCKWLFPASLKNVDGSKPVSDRRMRDHLAIWLERLSLTDEHGRPVKVTFHQFRHTLATRLINADVPQPVIQTLLDHMSPAMTAVYAKLHDKTLRRHWENALKVNNEGQKAEIAADHPLAGATWAKMSLVRAKVTLPNGYCGAPVQTDCEYANPCLDCRFFITTGDFLQQHRQQRQETSELIARAEQSGLTRVAEKNRRTLGKLDTIIGALEGATENQIVVGGQVEDVDAAS
;
A
#
# COMPACT_ATOMS: atom_id res chain seq x y z
N MET A 1 16.85 31.26 -1.01
CA MET A 1 16.03 32.15 -1.89
C MET A 1 16.03 31.66 -3.33
N GLU A 2 17.17 31.22 -3.85
CA GLU A 2 17.30 30.72 -5.23
C GLU A 2 16.45 29.46 -5.51
N VAL A 3 16.22 28.63 -4.49
CA VAL A 3 15.56 27.32 -4.62
C VAL A 3 14.05 27.38 -4.88
N VAL A 4 13.36 28.46 -4.51
CA VAL A 4 11.90 28.59 -4.75
C VAL A 4 11.68 28.98 -6.21
N ARG A 5 10.90 28.23 -6.99
CA ARG A 5 10.66 28.53 -8.41
C ARG A 5 9.68 29.70 -8.60
N PRO A 6 9.76 30.47 -9.70
CA PRO A 6 8.96 31.69 -9.90
C PRO A 6 7.45 31.51 -9.72
N GLU A 7 6.89 30.38 -10.12
CA GLU A 7 5.47 30.07 -10.03
C GLU A 7 4.94 29.98 -8.58
N PHE A 8 5.82 29.80 -7.59
CA PHE A 8 5.48 29.81 -6.17
C PHE A 8 5.78 31.15 -5.48
N ARG A 9 6.50 32.09 -6.13
CA ARG A 9 7.01 33.32 -5.49
C ARG A 9 5.99 34.45 -5.36
N GLY A 10 4.79 34.32 -5.92
CA GLY A 10 3.74 35.35 -5.89
C GLY A 10 3.18 35.65 -4.49
N GLU A 11 2.55 36.82 -4.33
CA GLU A 11 1.77 37.18 -3.13
C GLU A 11 0.50 36.32 -2.96
N GLU A 12 0.06 35.72 -4.06
CA GLU A 12 -1.02 34.75 -4.13
C GLU A 12 -0.53 33.53 -4.93
N PHE A 13 -0.90 32.33 -4.49
CA PHE A 13 -0.63 31.09 -5.20
C PHE A 13 -1.94 30.47 -5.69
N TYR A 14 -2.03 30.32 -7.00
CA TYR A 14 -3.12 29.68 -7.72
C TYR A 14 -2.64 28.30 -8.15
N PRO A 15 -3.08 27.21 -7.48
CA PRO A 15 -2.63 25.88 -7.84
C PRO A 15 -3.07 25.50 -9.26
N PRO A 16 -2.26 24.74 -10.03
CA PRO A 16 -2.68 24.19 -11.30
C PRO A 16 -3.95 23.32 -11.15
N ARG A 17 -4.92 23.47 -12.06
CA ARG A 17 -6.22 22.77 -11.98
C ARG A 17 -6.09 21.24 -12.06
N ASP A 18 -5.10 20.76 -12.80
CA ASP A 18 -4.77 19.33 -12.92
C ASP A 18 -4.00 18.77 -11.71
N SER A 19 -3.62 19.63 -10.75
CA SER A 19 -2.85 19.21 -9.59
C SER A 19 -3.67 18.39 -8.59
N ARG A 20 -3.41 17.08 -8.57
CA ARG A 20 -3.94 16.15 -7.55
C ARG A 20 -3.41 16.42 -6.13
N VAL A 21 -2.35 17.23 -6.00
CA VAL A 21 -1.81 17.65 -4.70
C VAL A 21 -2.72 18.69 -4.06
N PHE A 22 -3.26 19.64 -4.82
CA PHE A 22 -4.04 20.75 -4.27
C PHE A 22 -5.56 20.55 -4.42
N PHE A 23 -5.98 19.74 -5.40
CA PHE A 23 -7.38 19.45 -5.71
C PHE A 23 -7.66 17.94 -5.75
N GLN A 24 -8.86 17.55 -5.32
CA GLN A 24 -9.37 16.17 -5.34
C GLN A 24 -10.19 15.85 -6.60
N GLY A 25 -10.41 16.85 -7.46
CA GLY A 25 -11.27 16.75 -8.64
C GLY A 25 -12.15 17.99 -8.79
N GLU A 26 -13.12 17.90 -9.70
CA GLU A 26 -14.10 18.95 -9.99
C GLU A 26 -15.44 18.68 -9.33
N CYS A 27 -16.27 19.71 -9.22
CA CYS A 27 -17.63 19.57 -8.68
C CYS A 27 -18.46 18.64 -9.58
N ARG A 28 -19.17 17.67 -8.98
CA ARG A 28 -20.07 16.75 -9.69
C ARG A 28 -21.27 17.40 -10.38
N ILE A 29 -21.50 18.69 -10.19
CA ILE A 29 -22.50 19.44 -10.95
C ILE A 29 -21.84 19.79 -12.29
N PRO A 30 -22.23 19.19 -13.43
CA PRO A 30 -21.49 19.28 -14.69
C PRO A 30 -21.20 20.71 -15.16
N SER A 31 -22.13 21.65 -14.93
CA SER A 31 -21.95 23.05 -15.29
C SER A 31 -21.12 23.86 -14.29
N CYS A 32 -20.66 23.25 -13.20
CA CYS A 32 -19.83 23.85 -12.18
C CYS A 32 -18.36 23.47 -12.36
N GLU A 33 -17.59 24.36 -12.99
CA GLU A 33 -16.15 24.18 -13.25
C GLU A 33 -15.26 24.40 -12.01
N ARG A 34 -15.81 24.27 -10.79
CA ARG A 34 -15.08 24.60 -9.56
C ARG A 34 -14.23 23.42 -9.10
N MET A 35 -12.94 23.68 -8.90
CA MET A 35 -12.02 22.71 -8.31
C MET A 35 -12.34 22.44 -6.83
N LEU A 36 -12.25 21.19 -6.41
CA LEU A 36 -12.55 20.74 -5.06
C LEU A 36 -11.28 20.50 -4.27
N SER A 37 -10.96 21.40 -3.34
CA SER A 37 -9.87 21.14 -2.37
C SER A 37 -10.29 20.16 -1.27
N TYR A 38 -11.59 19.94 -1.09
CA TYR A 38 -12.13 18.92 -0.21
C TYR A 38 -13.53 18.60 -0.65
N SER A 39 -13.86 17.32 -0.73
CA SER A 39 -15.18 16.94 -1.16
C SER A 39 -15.84 15.92 -0.23
N VAL A 40 -17.01 16.30 0.27
CA VAL A 40 -18.03 15.36 0.70
C VAL A 40 -18.96 15.22 -0.49
N LYS A 41 -19.17 14.00 -0.97
CA LYS A 41 -19.97 13.71 -2.18
C LYS A 41 -19.48 14.40 -3.47
N GLN A 42 -18.19 14.78 -3.56
CA GLN A 42 -17.64 15.45 -4.74
C GLN A 42 -18.39 16.75 -5.13
N LEU A 43 -18.89 17.50 -4.13
CA LEU A 43 -19.50 18.81 -4.33
C LEU A 43 -18.61 19.94 -3.81
N CYS A 44 -18.71 21.12 -4.44
CA CYS A 44 -18.15 22.35 -3.87
C CYS A 44 -18.97 22.77 -2.64
N THR A 45 -18.39 23.59 -1.76
CA THR A 45 -19.06 24.00 -0.50
C THR A 45 -20.44 24.61 -0.73
N ALA A 46 -20.61 25.40 -1.80
CA ALA A 46 -21.89 26.02 -2.13
C ALA A 46 -22.95 24.99 -2.54
N HIS A 47 -22.63 24.06 -3.45
CA HIS A 47 -23.57 23.00 -3.85
C HIS A 47 -23.84 22.01 -2.72
N TYR A 48 -22.83 21.71 -1.90
CA TYR A 48 -23.02 20.88 -0.71
C TYR A 48 -24.02 21.53 0.27
N GLN A 49 -23.87 22.83 0.55
CA GLN A 49 -24.79 23.56 1.41
C GLN A 49 -26.21 23.59 0.85
N ARG A 50 -26.37 23.77 -0.47
CA ARG A 50 -27.69 23.69 -1.12
C ARG A 50 -28.32 22.32 -1.00
N TRP A 51 -27.56 21.27 -1.30
CA TRP A 51 -28.02 19.89 -1.13
C TRP A 51 -28.49 19.62 0.31
N VAL A 52 -27.77 20.15 1.30
CA VAL A 52 -28.20 20.10 2.71
C VAL A 52 -29.46 20.92 2.96
N GLN A 53 -29.56 22.13 2.40
CA GLN A 53 -30.72 23.02 2.55
C GLN A 53 -32.00 22.44 1.94
N VAL A 54 -31.90 21.70 0.83
CA VAL A 54 -33.05 21.01 0.21
C VAL A 54 -33.38 19.66 0.85
N GLY A 55 -32.83 19.36 2.02
CA GLY A 55 -33.18 18.17 2.80
C GLY A 55 -32.41 16.89 2.45
N ARG A 56 -31.25 17.01 1.79
CA ARG A 56 -30.38 15.87 1.40
C ARG A 56 -31.10 14.80 0.56
N PRO A 57 -31.73 15.18 -0.57
CA PRO A 57 -32.36 14.22 -1.49
C PRO A 57 -31.37 13.17 -2.00
N GLU A 58 -31.90 12.08 -2.56
CA GLU A 58 -31.09 11.08 -3.27
C GLU A 58 -30.15 11.78 -4.28
N PHE A 59 -28.88 11.41 -4.22
CA PHE A 59 -27.81 12.22 -4.79
C PHE A 59 -27.85 12.22 -6.32
N GLU A 60 -28.02 11.05 -6.93
CA GLU A 60 -28.00 10.92 -8.40
C GLU A 60 -29.26 11.55 -9.03
N ALA A 61 -30.40 11.51 -8.34
CA ALA A 61 -31.63 12.17 -8.77
C ALA A 61 -31.56 13.71 -8.65
N TRP A 62 -30.83 14.24 -7.66
CA TRP A 62 -30.71 15.68 -7.43
C TRP A 62 -29.76 16.38 -8.40
N VAL A 63 -28.65 15.74 -8.78
CA VAL A 63 -27.59 16.34 -9.61
C VAL A 63 -28.13 16.96 -10.92
N PRO A 64 -28.96 16.28 -11.74
CA PRO A 64 -29.48 16.87 -12.97
C PRO A 64 -30.32 18.13 -12.74
N SER A 65 -31.10 18.16 -11.65
CA SER A 65 -31.94 19.31 -11.30
C SER A 65 -31.11 20.53 -10.86
N GLU A 66 -30.08 20.32 -10.04
CA GLU A 66 -29.18 21.40 -9.61
C GLU A 66 -28.31 21.85 -10.77
N ASP A 67 -27.92 20.94 -11.66
CA ASP A 67 -27.18 21.29 -12.88
C ASP A 67 -28.02 22.15 -13.82
N ALA A 68 -29.28 21.78 -14.04
CA ALA A 68 -30.23 22.63 -14.75
C ALA A 68 -30.31 24.00 -14.05
N TYR A 69 -30.59 24.05 -12.76
CA TYR A 69 -30.62 25.29 -11.99
C TYR A 69 -29.34 26.11 -12.18
N HIS A 70 -28.16 25.50 -12.03
CA HIS A 70 -26.87 26.16 -12.15
C HIS A 70 -26.62 26.69 -13.57
N ARG A 71 -26.92 25.91 -14.63
CA ARG A 71 -26.87 26.37 -16.04
C ARG A 71 -27.81 27.56 -16.28
N HIS A 72 -29.02 27.51 -15.74
CA HIS A 72 -30.04 28.57 -15.89
C HIS A 72 -29.58 29.88 -15.23
N HIS A 73 -28.77 29.81 -14.18
CA HIS A 73 -28.30 30.98 -13.44
C HIS A 73 -26.90 31.49 -13.87
N ARG A 74 -26.21 30.75 -14.76
CA ARG A 74 -24.86 31.06 -15.28
C ARG A 74 -24.89 31.93 -16.55
N VAL A 75 -25.88 31.77 -17.42
CA VAL A 75 -26.07 32.59 -18.63
C VAL A 75 -26.88 33.84 -18.29
N ILE A 76 -26.34 35.02 -18.57
CA ILE A 76 -27.10 36.27 -18.45
C ILE A 76 -28.09 36.33 -19.61
N ARG A 77 -29.33 35.90 -19.36
CA ARG A 77 -30.40 36.00 -20.36
C ARG A 77 -30.99 37.41 -20.39
N GLY A 78 -31.28 37.87 -21.60
CA GLY A 78 -32.04 39.09 -21.86
C GLY A 78 -33.52 38.93 -21.51
N CYS A 79 -34.22 40.05 -21.42
CA CYS A 79 -35.65 40.13 -21.21
C CYS A 79 -36.41 39.39 -22.31
N ALA A 80 -37.48 38.68 -21.95
CA ALA A 80 -38.35 37.99 -22.92
C ALA A 80 -39.19 38.93 -23.82
N VAL A 81 -39.18 40.25 -23.56
CA VAL A 81 -39.86 41.23 -24.42
C VAL A 81 -39.02 41.44 -25.67
N THR A 82 -39.61 41.18 -26.83
CA THR A 82 -38.96 41.32 -28.13
C THR A 82 -38.34 42.71 -28.28
N GLY A 83 -37.04 42.76 -28.62
CA GLY A 83 -36.27 44.00 -28.77
C GLY A 83 -35.57 44.49 -27.50
N CYS A 84 -35.87 43.95 -26.32
CA CYS A 84 -35.22 44.35 -25.07
C CYS A 84 -34.01 43.49 -24.71
N ARG A 85 -32.81 44.07 -24.66
CA ARG A 85 -31.59 43.35 -24.26
C ARG A 85 -31.23 43.48 -22.77
N ARG A 86 -32.06 44.11 -21.93
CA ARG A 86 -31.78 44.19 -20.48
C ARG A 86 -31.83 42.80 -19.85
N SER A 87 -30.93 42.52 -18.91
CA SER A 87 -30.91 41.23 -18.20
C SER A 87 -32.19 41.00 -17.40
N MET A 88 -32.71 39.76 -17.39
CA MET A 88 -33.88 39.39 -16.60
C MET A 88 -33.68 39.68 -15.10
N ASN A 89 -34.78 39.97 -14.40
CA ASN A 89 -34.78 40.11 -12.96
C ASN A 89 -34.67 38.72 -12.31
N GLY A 90 -33.79 38.56 -11.31
CA GLY A 90 -33.59 37.28 -10.62
C GLY A 90 -34.79 36.81 -9.78
N CYS A 91 -35.79 37.67 -9.59
CA CYS A 91 -36.96 37.42 -8.73
C CYS A 91 -38.31 37.34 -9.49
N SER A 92 -38.34 37.51 -10.82
CA SER A 92 -39.57 37.65 -11.61
C SER A 92 -39.53 36.76 -12.86
N PRO A 93 -40.68 36.26 -13.38
CA PRO A 93 -40.69 35.33 -14.49
C PRO A 93 -40.25 36.02 -15.80
N ARG A 94 -39.11 35.59 -16.36
CA ARG A 94 -38.55 35.88 -17.69
C ARG A 94 -38.35 37.36 -18.15
N ILE A 95 -38.70 38.38 -17.36
CA ILE A 95 -38.62 39.80 -17.77
C ILE A 95 -37.66 40.64 -16.92
N CYS A 96 -37.17 41.76 -17.46
CA CYS A 96 -36.27 42.68 -16.75
C CYS A 96 -37.05 43.59 -15.77
N THR A 97 -36.38 44.23 -14.82
CA THR A 97 -37.03 45.06 -13.77
C THR A 97 -38.01 46.10 -14.33
N ARG A 98 -37.65 46.81 -15.41
CA ARG A 98 -38.54 47.80 -16.07
C ARG A 98 -39.82 47.14 -16.62
N HIS A 99 -39.68 45.98 -17.25
CA HIS A 99 -40.84 45.25 -17.77
C HIS A 99 -41.63 44.56 -16.66
N THR A 100 -41.00 44.20 -15.53
CA THR A 100 -41.72 43.78 -14.32
C THR A 100 -42.62 44.91 -13.82
N GLU A 101 -42.13 46.14 -13.75
CA GLU A 101 -42.91 47.32 -13.34
C GLU A 101 -44.08 47.59 -14.31
N LEU A 102 -43.84 47.53 -15.63
CA LEU A 102 -44.89 47.70 -16.64
C LEU A 102 -45.93 46.58 -16.61
N TRP A 103 -45.51 45.33 -16.43
CA TRP A 103 -46.40 44.19 -16.29
C TRP A 103 -47.24 44.28 -15.01
N GLN A 104 -46.64 44.70 -13.90
CA GLN A 104 -47.35 44.95 -12.64
C GLN A 104 -48.35 46.12 -12.78
N ALA A 105 -47.97 47.20 -13.44
CA ALA A 105 -48.85 48.33 -13.72
C ALA A 105 -50.04 47.94 -14.61
N ALA A 106 -49.87 46.94 -15.49
CA ALA A 106 -50.94 46.34 -16.29
C ALA A 106 -51.84 45.36 -15.51
N GLY A 107 -51.68 45.25 -14.18
CA GLY A 107 -52.47 44.38 -13.32
C GLY A 107 -51.92 42.94 -13.18
N ALA A 108 -50.66 42.70 -13.56
CA ALA A 108 -50.01 41.39 -13.52
C ALA A 108 -50.79 40.25 -14.22
N PRO A 109 -51.21 40.44 -15.50
CA PRO A 109 -51.90 39.40 -16.27
C PRO A 109 -51.01 38.17 -16.52
N ASP A 110 -51.57 37.11 -17.11
CA ASP A 110 -50.75 35.97 -17.55
C ASP A 110 -49.55 36.44 -18.39
N LEU A 111 -48.36 35.95 -18.04
CA LEU A 111 -47.12 36.49 -18.58
C LEU A 111 -46.98 36.20 -20.07
N ASP A 112 -47.38 35.03 -20.56
CA ASP A 112 -47.25 34.69 -21.97
C ASP A 112 -48.23 35.52 -22.82
N VAL A 113 -49.44 35.78 -22.32
CA VAL A 113 -50.40 36.70 -22.94
C VAL A 113 -49.86 38.13 -23.00
N TRP A 114 -49.25 38.60 -21.91
CA TRP A 114 -48.65 39.93 -21.88
C TRP A 114 -47.46 40.05 -22.81
N LEU A 115 -46.57 39.05 -22.84
CA LEU A 115 -45.40 39.05 -23.71
C LEU A 115 -45.74 39.03 -25.20
N ALA A 116 -46.86 38.43 -25.59
CA ALA A 116 -47.32 38.44 -26.97
C ALA A 116 -47.69 39.85 -27.47
N THR A 117 -48.04 40.77 -26.57
CA THR A 117 -48.48 42.14 -26.90
C THR A 117 -47.48 43.22 -26.50
N ALA A 118 -46.61 42.92 -25.53
CA ALA A 118 -45.60 43.86 -25.04
C ALA A 118 -44.59 44.24 -26.13
N ARG A 119 -44.45 45.56 -26.37
CA ARG A 119 -43.41 46.11 -27.25
C ARG A 119 -42.34 46.81 -26.43
N TYR A 120 -41.09 46.65 -26.85
CA TYR A 120 -39.99 47.39 -26.27
C TYR A 120 -40.01 48.85 -26.74
N GLU A 121 -39.94 49.78 -25.78
CA GLU A 121 -39.79 51.22 -26.04
C GLU A 121 -38.48 51.73 -25.45
N ALA A 122 -37.66 52.39 -26.28
CA ALA A 122 -36.38 52.93 -25.84
C ALA A 122 -36.58 54.05 -24.81
N PRO A 123 -35.79 54.07 -23.71
CA PRO A 123 -35.86 55.17 -22.76
C PRO A 123 -35.29 56.47 -23.37
N PRO A 124 -35.66 57.66 -22.86
CA PRO A 124 -35.22 58.94 -23.42
C PRO A 124 -33.70 59.14 -23.48
N HIS A 125 -32.94 58.48 -22.60
CA HIS A 125 -31.48 58.54 -22.53
C HIS A 125 -30.78 57.50 -23.40
N GLY A 126 -31.52 56.72 -24.18
CA GLY A 126 -31.00 55.60 -24.97
C GLY A 126 -30.58 54.40 -24.12
N GLU A 127 -30.20 53.32 -24.80
CA GLU A 127 -29.62 52.14 -24.16
C GLU A 127 -28.10 52.12 -24.33
N ARG A 128 -27.39 51.51 -23.39
CA ARG A 128 -25.94 51.34 -23.43
C ARG A 128 -25.58 49.90 -23.13
N ASP A 129 -24.61 49.36 -23.85
CA ASP A 129 -24.11 48.01 -23.62
C ASP A 129 -23.34 47.91 -22.30
N CYS A 130 -23.33 46.71 -21.70
CA CYS A 130 -22.52 46.41 -20.54
C CYS A 130 -21.02 46.48 -20.91
N VAL A 131 -20.19 47.09 -20.06
CA VAL A 131 -18.74 47.24 -20.28
C VAL A 131 -17.95 45.92 -20.30
N LEU A 132 -18.57 44.81 -19.90
CA LEU A 132 -17.91 43.51 -19.89
C LEU A 132 -17.96 42.87 -21.28
N PRO A 133 -16.80 42.41 -21.82
CA PRO A 133 -16.73 41.72 -23.10
C PRO A 133 -17.72 40.55 -23.15
N ASP A 134 -18.30 40.31 -24.33
CA ASP A 134 -19.24 39.22 -24.62
C ASP A 134 -20.55 39.23 -23.82
N CYS A 135 -20.85 40.30 -23.06
CA CYS A 135 -22.15 40.45 -22.42
C CYS A 135 -23.18 41.01 -23.41
N PRO A 136 -24.24 40.27 -23.77
CA PRO A 136 -25.22 40.74 -24.76
C PRO A 136 -26.23 41.74 -24.19
N CYS A 137 -26.07 42.17 -22.94
CA CYS A 137 -27.10 42.88 -22.19
C CYS A 137 -26.82 44.37 -22.00
N TRP A 138 -27.90 45.16 -21.98
CA TRP A 138 -27.85 46.58 -21.66
C TRP A 138 -27.70 46.85 -20.16
N THR A 139 -27.19 48.04 -19.85
CA THR A 139 -27.05 48.60 -18.51
C THR A 139 -28.40 48.90 -17.86
N THR A 140 -28.43 49.07 -16.53
CA THR A 140 -29.68 49.37 -15.80
C THR A 140 -30.15 50.82 -15.88
N GLY A 141 -29.33 51.73 -16.41
CA GLY A 141 -29.63 53.15 -16.51
C GLY A 141 -28.39 53.97 -16.84
N PRO A 142 -28.54 55.30 -17.03
CA PRO A 142 -27.52 56.16 -17.62
C PRO A 142 -26.24 56.31 -16.79
N GLY A 143 -26.29 56.02 -15.47
CA GLY A 143 -25.14 56.04 -14.56
C GLY A 143 -24.51 54.68 -14.27
N SER A 144 -24.97 53.59 -14.90
CA SER A 144 -24.39 52.24 -14.70
C SER A 144 -23.59 51.82 -15.92
N VAL A 145 -22.36 51.34 -15.71
CA VAL A 145 -21.52 50.73 -16.76
C VAL A 145 -21.74 49.21 -16.86
N LEU A 146 -22.46 48.62 -15.90
CA LEU A 146 -22.78 47.20 -15.84
C LEU A 146 -24.27 46.94 -16.10
N CYS A 147 -24.59 45.78 -16.69
CA CYS A 147 -25.95 45.22 -16.66
C CYS A 147 -26.34 44.85 -15.22
N ARG A 148 -27.64 44.70 -14.93
CA ARG A 148 -28.13 44.43 -13.55
C ARG A 148 -27.45 43.23 -12.91
N ARG A 149 -27.26 42.16 -13.68
CA ARG A 149 -26.68 40.91 -13.18
C ARG A 149 -25.21 41.07 -12.81
N HIS A 150 -24.43 41.75 -13.65
CA HIS A 150 -23.03 42.07 -13.35
C HIS A 150 -22.91 43.07 -12.22
N TYR A 151 -23.78 44.09 -12.15
CA TYR A 151 -23.83 45.02 -11.03
C TYR A 151 -24.09 44.31 -9.70
N ILE A 152 -25.06 43.38 -9.64
CA ILE A 152 -25.31 42.57 -8.44
C ILE A 152 -24.08 41.72 -8.09
N ARG A 153 -23.43 41.09 -9.09
CA ARG A 153 -22.22 40.29 -8.86
C ARG A 153 -21.06 41.13 -8.33
N TRP A 154 -20.86 42.34 -8.86
CA TRP A 154 -19.88 43.30 -8.39
C TRP A 154 -20.17 43.77 -6.96
N ARG A 155 -21.43 44.12 -6.67
CA ARG A 155 -21.89 44.48 -5.32
C ARG A 155 -21.68 43.36 -4.30
N ASN A 156 -22.04 42.12 -4.64
CA ASN A 156 -21.87 40.96 -3.76
C ASN A 156 -20.40 40.62 -3.46
N ASN A 157 -19.46 41.16 -4.22
CA ASN A 157 -18.02 40.98 -4.02
C ASN A 157 -17.34 42.26 -3.50
N GLY A 158 -18.08 43.10 -2.78
CA GLY A 158 -17.53 44.24 -2.04
C GLY A 158 -17.54 45.57 -2.78
N HIS A 159 -18.07 45.63 -4.01
CA HIS A 159 -18.24 46.87 -4.78
C HIS A 159 -16.96 47.74 -4.83
N PRO A 160 -15.82 47.18 -5.29
CA PRO A 160 -14.58 47.94 -5.35
C PRO A 160 -14.75 49.12 -6.31
N ALA A 161 -14.42 50.34 -5.84
CA ALA A 161 -14.44 51.54 -6.66
C ALA A 161 -13.28 51.49 -7.66
N LEU A 162 -13.57 51.05 -8.89
CA LEU A 162 -12.60 50.84 -9.95
C LEU A 162 -13.03 51.62 -11.20
N PRO A 163 -12.09 52.21 -11.96
CA PRO A 163 -12.34 52.67 -13.31
C PRO A 163 -12.75 51.52 -14.25
N ASP A 164 -13.39 51.84 -15.38
CA ASP A 164 -14.01 50.87 -16.29
C ASP A 164 -13.03 49.82 -16.85
N ASP A 165 -11.80 50.22 -17.17
CA ASP A 165 -10.72 49.34 -17.66
C ASP A 165 -10.27 48.33 -16.61
N GLN A 166 -10.13 48.76 -15.36
CA GLN A 166 -9.76 47.91 -14.23
C GLN A 166 -10.92 47.01 -13.78
N LEU A 167 -12.16 47.40 -14.06
CA LEU A 167 -13.35 46.61 -13.77
C LEU A 167 -13.39 45.32 -14.61
N ILE A 168 -13.01 45.40 -15.89
CA ILE A 168 -12.89 44.23 -16.79
C ILE A 168 -11.84 43.26 -16.26
N GLU A 169 -10.65 43.76 -15.94
CA GLU A 169 -9.56 42.95 -15.38
C GLU A 169 -9.96 42.32 -14.03
N TRP A 170 -10.69 43.06 -13.19
CA TRP A 170 -11.21 42.55 -11.92
C TRP A 170 -12.22 41.41 -12.13
N PHE A 171 -13.13 41.52 -13.10
CA PHE A 171 -14.06 40.44 -13.42
C PHE A 171 -13.33 39.21 -13.97
N GLY A 172 -12.30 39.38 -14.81
CA GLY A 172 -11.43 38.30 -15.27
C GLY A 172 -10.71 37.60 -14.10
N ARG A 173 -10.17 38.37 -13.14
CA ARG A 173 -9.60 37.82 -11.89
C ARG A 173 -10.65 37.13 -11.01
N LEU A 174 -11.90 37.59 -11.02
CA LEU A 174 -12.99 36.94 -10.28
C LEU A 174 -13.29 35.52 -10.81
N GLU A 175 -12.99 35.24 -12.07
CA GLU A 175 -13.11 33.91 -12.65
C GLU A 175 -12.01 32.98 -12.18
N LEU A 176 -10.78 33.49 -12.05
CA LEU A 176 -9.66 32.79 -11.38
C LEU A 176 -9.93 32.55 -9.88
N ARG A 177 -10.69 33.43 -9.21
CA ARG A 177 -11.13 33.26 -7.80
C ARG A 177 -12.19 32.16 -7.59
N ARG A 178 -12.71 31.52 -8.66
CA ARG A 178 -13.65 30.39 -8.49
C ARG A 178 -12.95 29.21 -7.82
N ASP A 179 -11.69 28.98 -8.16
CA ASP A 179 -10.90 27.90 -7.59
C ASP A 179 -10.24 28.31 -6.27
N PRO A 180 -10.11 27.39 -5.31
CA PRO A 180 -9.42 27.69 -4.06
C PRO A 180 -7.93 28.03 -4.29
N TYR A 181 -7.49 29.15 -3.70
CA TYR A 181 -6.12 29.67 -3.79
C TYR A 181 -5.57 30.03 -2.40
N ILE A 182 -4.29 30.39 -2.33
CA ILE A 182 -3.58 30.70 -1.08
C ILE A 182 -3.06 32.14 -1.14
N ARG A 183 -3.25 32.92 -0.07
CA ARG A 183 -2.75 34.30 0.03
C ARG A 183 -1.66 34.44 1.08
N PHE A 184 -0.55 35.07 0.73
CA PHE A 184 0.63 35.26 1.58
C PHE A 184 0.81 36.67 2.15
N HIS A 185 -0.12 37.59 1.88
CA HIS A 185 -0.12 38.94 2.49
C HIS A 185 0.12 38.89 4.01
N ASP A 186 0.73 39.97 4.51
CA ASP A 186 1.06 40.17 5.94
C ASP A 186 2.05 39.14 6.52
N LEU A 187 2.78 38.42 5.68
CA LEU A 187 3.93 37.60 6.09
C LEU A 187 5.24 38.33 5.82
N GLY A 188 6.17 38.25 6.77
CA GLY A 188 7.55 38.71 6.55
C GLY A 188 8.21 37.98 5.38
N ARG A 189 9.13 38.66 4.68
CA ARG A 189 9.78 38.15 3.46
C ARG A 189 10.36 36.74 3.62
N GLN A 190 11.04 36.47 4.75
CA GLN A 190 11.68 35.19 5.01
C GLN A 190 10.65 34.06 5.20
N VAL A 191 9.75 34.18 6.18
CA VAL A 191 8.73 33.15 6.44
C VAL A 191 7.81 32.92 5.24
N ARG A 192 7.54 33.95 4.43
CA ARG A 192 6.81 33.80 3.17
C ARG A 192 7.53 32.84 2.22
N LEU A 193 8.83 33.04 1.99
CA LEU A 193 9.63 32.17 1.13
C LEU A 193 9.72 30.75 1.66
N GLU A 194 9.79 30.58 2.97
CA GLU A 194 9.79 29.26 3.63
C GLU A 194 8.47 28.50 3.40
N VAL A 195 7.33 29.18 3.49
CA VAL A 195 6.03 28.60 3.16
C VAL A 195 5.91 28.27 1.66
N GLN A 196 6.34 29.18 0.78
CA GLN A 196 6.36 28.97 -0.66
C GLN A 196 7.24 27.77 -1.04
N PHE A 197 8.39 27.64 -0.39
CA PHE A 197 9.23 26.44 -0.48
C PHE A 197 8.47 25.18 -0.03
N GLY A 198 7.78 25.22 1.11
CA GLY A 198 6.95 24.10 1.58
C GLY A 198 5.87 23.67 0.56
N LEU A 199 5.21 24.62 -0.10
CA LEU A 199 4.25 24.36 -1.17
C LEU A 199 4.90 23.71 -2.39
N GLN A 200 6.05 24.24 -2.82
CA GLN A 200 6.84 23.66 -3.91
C GLN A 200 7.23 22.21 -3.57
N ARG A 201 7.72 21.94 -2.37
CA ARG A 201 8.09 20.58 -1.95
C ARG A 201 6.90 19.63 -1.94
N ARG A 202 5.72 20.09 -1.51
CA ARG A 202 4.48 19.30 -1.62
C ARG A 202 4.11 18.97 -3.06
N ALA A 203 4.24 19.95 -3.95
CA ALA A 203 3.98 19.76 -5.38
C ALA A 203 4.98 18.79 -6.02
N ASP A 204 6.27 18.97 -5.75
CA ASP A 204 7.36 18.13 -6.27
C ASP A 204 7.26 16.67 -5.79
N ILE A 205 6.95 16.47 -4.51
CA ILE A 205 6.84 15.12 -3.91
C ILE A 205 5.56 14.43 -4.37
N GLY A 206 4.45 15.16 -4.56
CA GLY A 206 3.21 14.60 -5.12
C GLY A 206 2.46 13.60 -4.25
N ASP A 207 2.97 13.25 -3.06
CA ASP A 207 2.55 12.07 -2.29
C ASP A 207 1.31 12.28 -1.41
N ARG A 208 0.90 13.54 -1.19
CA ARG A 208 -0.12 13.93 -0.21
C ARG A 208 -0.96 15.10 -0.67
N HIS A 209 -2.26 15.00 -0.38
CA HIS A 209 -3.22 16.07 -0.59
C HIS A 209 -2.99 17.24 0.37
N THR A 210 -2.71 18.42 -0.18
CA THR A 210 -2.44 19.70 0.47
C THR A 210 -3.48 20.71 0.02
N ALA A 211 -4.72 20.55 0.49
CA ALA A 211 -5.81 21.46 0.17
C ALA A 211 -5.44 22.94 0.49
N PRO A 212 -5.67 23.91 -0.41
CA PRO A 212 -5.46 25.35 -0.16
C PRO A 212 -5.97 25.85 1.19
N ARG A 213 -7.18 25.44 1.59
CA ARG A 213 -7.73 25.77 2.92
C ARG A 213 -6.79 25.36 4.07
N THR A 214 -6.20 24.15 4.00
CA THR A 214 -5.30 23.59 5.02
C THR A 214 -4.10 24.51 5.21
N VAL A 215 -3.56 25.02 4.10
CA VAL A 215 -2.45 25.96 4.12
C VAL A 215 -2.91 27.31 4.63
N THR A 216 -4.09 27.80 4.23
CA THR A 216 -4.66 29.05 4.76
C THR A 216 -4.79 29.01 6.29
N ARG A 217 -5.19 27.89 6.89
CA ARG A 217 -5.22 27.76 8.35
C ARG A 217 -3.81 27.73 8.95
N ALA A 218 -2.86 27.03 8.33
CA ALA A 218 -1.46 27.06 8.76
C ALA A 218 -0.89 28.49 8.74
N LEU A 219 -1.19 29.26 7.68
CA LEU A 219 -0.78 30.65 7.55
C LEU A 219 -1.37 31.55 8.64
N SER A 220 -2.62 31.31 9.06
CA SER A 220 -3.23 31.98 10.21
C SER A 220 -2.36 31.81 11.47
N TRP A 221 -1.98 30.57 11.78
CA TRP A 221 -1.12 30.30 12.95
C TRP A 221 0.26 30.91 12.82
N ILE A 222 0.86 30.88 11.63
CA ILE A 222 2.16 31.49 11.39
C ILE A 222 2.10 33.00 11.67
N ARG A 223 1.07 33.70 11.17
CA ARG A 223 0.84 35.12 11.45
C ARG A 223 0.62 35.39 12.93
N GLU A 224 -0.29 34.65 13.57
CA GLU A 224 -0.61 34.76 15.00
C GLU A 224 0.61 34.51 15.89
N SER A 225 1.56 33.67 15.45
CA SER A 225 2.75 33.32 16.23
C SER A 225 3.84 34.40 16.25
N GLY A 226 3.81 35.34 15.30
CA GLY A 226 4.78 36.43 15.18
C GLY A 226 6.21 36.01 14.77
N VAL A 227 6.43 34.77 14.33
CA VAL A 227 7.77 34.28 13.97
C VAL A 227 8.31 34.95 12.71
N ARG A 228 9.63 35.13 12.65
CA ARG A 228 10.35 35.63 11.46
C ARG A 228 10.73 34.47 10.53
N SER A 229 10.86 33.27 11.11
CA SER A 229 11.08 32.01 10.42
C SER A 229 10.20 30.90 11.02
N LEU A 230 9.68 30.03 10.14
CA LEU A 230 9.79 28.58 10.24
C LEU A 230 10.45 28.10 11.52
N MET A 231 11.77 28.27 11.51
CA MET A 231 12.80 27.69 12.37
C MET A 231 12.82 28.24 13.80
N ASP A 232 12.19 29.39 14.07
CA ASP A 232 12.23 30.08 15.38
C ASP A 232 11.58 29.29 16.53
N ARG A 233 10.71 28.33 16.22
CA ARG A 233 10.07 27.43 17.19
C ARG A 233 10.36 25.98 16.84
N ASP A 234 10.65 25.10 17.79
CA ASP A 234 10.79 23.67 17.53
C ASP A 234 9.43 22.95 17.29
N GLU A 235 9.47 21.65 17.03
CA GLU A 235 8.25 20.85 16.77
C GLU A 235 7.29 20.84 17.97
N THR A 236 7.81 20.77 19.20
CA THR A 236 7.01 20.75 20.43
C THR A 236 6.34 22.09 20.65
N GLN A 237 7.08 23.20 20.49
CA GLN A 237 6.58 24.56 20.62
C GLN A 237 5.50 24.88 19.59
N TRP A 238 5.65 24.41 18.34
CA TRP A 238 4.59 24.54 17.33
C TRP A 238 3.35 23.72 17.67
N LEU A 239 3.52 22.50 18.17
CA LEU A 239 2.41 21.64 18.58
C LEU A 239 1.59 22.28 19.71
N GLU A 240 2.27 22.80 20.72
CA GLU A 240 1.66 23.52 21.85
C GLU A 240 0.94 24.80 21.40
N PHE A 241 1.56 25.57 20.52
CA PHE A 241 0.96 26.80 19.98
C PHE A 241 -0.31 26.52 19.19
N CYS A 242 -0.28 25.52 18.30
CA CYS A 242 -1.42 25.23 17.42
C CYS A 242 -2.58 24.54 18.17
N ARG A 243 -2.35 23.98 19.37
CA ARG A 243 -3.34 23.26 20.21
C ARG A 243 -4.15 22.22 19.44
N VAL A 244 -3.46 21.41 18.65
CA VAL A 244 -4.09 20.54 17.64
C VAL A 244 -4.64 19.26 18.26
N ALA A 245 -5.93 18.99 18.07
CA ALA A 245 -6.51 17.71 18.40
C ALA A 245 -5.91 16.58 17.53
N ARG A 246 -5.73 15.38 18.11
CA ARG A 246 -5.11 14.21 17.45
C ARG A 246 -5.77 13.80 16.12
N LYS A 247 -7.05 14.12 15.91
CA LYS A 247 -7.81 13.81 14.69
C LYS A 247 -8.53 15.06 14.20
N GLY A 248 -8.53 15.29 12.89
CA GLY A 248 -9.31 16.35 12.24
C GLY A 248 -8.50 17.23 11.28
N TYR A 249 -9.18 18.20 10.69
CA TYR A 249 -8.61 19.08 9.67
C TYR A 249 -7.40 19.91 10.17
N GLN A 250 -7.42 20.34 11.44
CA GLN A 250 -6.32 21.08 12.06
C GLN A 250 -5.02 20.28 12.09
N SER A 251 -5.10 18.94 12.19
CA SER A 251 -3.92 18.07 12.13
C SER A 251 -3.21 18.11 10.77
N LEU A 252 -3.94 18.34 9.68
CA LEU A 252 -3.36 18.50 8.34
C LEU A 252 -2.65 19.84 8.21
N SER A 253 -3.18 20.88 8.85
CA SER A 253 -2.61 22.23 8.82
C SER A 253 -1.29 22.27 9.59
N TYR A 254 -1.24 21.61 10.75
CA TYR A 254 -0.01 21.45 11.51
C TYR A 254 1.01 20.56 10.80
N ALA A 255 0.55 19.47 10.16
CA ALA A 255 1.42 18.63 9.35
C ALA A 255 2.08 19.40 8.19
N PHE A 256 1.42 20.41 7.62
CA PHE A 256 2.05 21.30 6.63
C PHE A 256 3.20 22.10 7.25
N ILE A 257 3.02 22.73 8.41
CA ILE A 257 4.09 23.46 9.11
C ILE A 257 5.25 22.54 9.45
N ARG A 258 4.97 21.40 10.10
CA ARG A 258 5.98 20.42 10.50
C ARG A 258 6.76 19.86 9.31
N ASP A 259 6.08 19.46 8.24
CA ASP A 259 6.75 18.89 7.07
C ASP A 259 7.55 19.97 6.31
N THR A 260 7.07 21.23 6.28
CA THR A 260 7.83 22.36 5.70
C THR A 260 9.12 22.61 6.49
N ARG A 261 9.03 22.65 7.83
CA ARG A 261 10.21 22.75 8.69
C ARG A 261 11.21 21.62 8.45
N PHE A 262 10.72 20.40 8.29
CA PHE A 262 11.56 19.25 8.02
C PHE A 262 12.33 19.42 6.70
N GLU A 263 11.65 19.84 5.62
CA GLU A 263 12.30 20.09 4.33
C GLU A 263 13.28 21.29 4.40
N LEU A 264 12.96 22.33 5.18
CA LEU A 264 13.88 23.45 5.42
C LEU A 264 15.13 22.99 6.16
N GLN A 265 14.98 22.19 7.22
CA GLN A 265 16.12 21.64 7.94
C GLN A 265 16.98 20.77 7.01
N ARG A 266 16.35 19.90 6.21
CA ARG A 266 17.05 19.08 5.21
C ARG A 266 17.86 19.95 4.23
N LEU A 267 17.29 21.06 3.77
CA LEU A 267 17.97 22.00 2.89
C LEU A 267 19.16 22.69 3.58
N LEU A 268 19.01 23.09 4.85
CA LEU A 268 20.04 23.79 5.62
C LEU A 268 21.26 22.92 5.95
N ILE A 269 21.09 21.60 6.01
CA ILE A 269 22.14 20.64 6.41
C ILE A 269 22.62 19.77 5.25
N ALA A 270 22.23 20.09 4.02
CA ALA A 270 22.43 19.23 2.85
C ALA A 270 23.90 18.84 2.62
N ASP A 271 24.84 19.74 2.95
CA ASP A 271 26.28 19.51 2.74
C ASP A 271 26.87 18.48 3.70
N ASP A 272 26.45 18.48 4.98
CA ASP A 272 26.84 17.49 5.97
C ASP A 272 25.71 17.21 6.99
N PRO A 273 24.79 16.29 6.65
CA PRO A 273 23.72 15.90 7.56
C PRO A 273 24.23 15.27 8.86
N TRP A 274 25.42 14.65 8.84
CA TRP A 274 26.00 14.04 10.04
C TRP A 274 26.52 15.10 11.01
N ALA A 275 27.04 16.23 10.55
CA ALA A 275 27.45 17.33 11.42
C ALA A 275 26.28 17.89 12.25
N ASP A 276 25.06 17.95 11.70
CA ASP A 276 23.86 18.37 12.43
C ASP A 276 23.31 17.26 13.34
N GLN A 277 23.24 16.02 12.85
CA GLN A 277 22.58 14.94 13.57
C GLN A 277 23.47 14.34 14.66
N PHE A 278 24.76 14.11 14.41
CA PHE A 278 25.65 13.39 15.32
C PHE A 278 25.76 14.01 16.73
N PRO A 279 25.86 15.34 16.91
CA PRO A 279 25.92 15.95 18.25
C PRO A 279 24.65 15.77 19.08
N ARG A 280 23.48 15.60 18.44
CA ARG A 280 22.17 15.50 19.12
C ARG A 280 21.98 14.18 19.84
N ASP A 281 21.20 14.18 20.91
CA ASP A 281 20.82 12.94 21.63
C ASP A 281 19.62 12.23 21.02
N SER A 282 19.02 12.83 19.99
CA SER A 282 18.02 12.20 19.15
C SER A 282 18.38 12.44 17.69
N TRP A 283 18.65 11.37 16.95
CA TRP A 283 18.92 11.44 15.52
C TRP A 283 17.63 11.22 14.74
N ASP A 284 17.34 12.10 13.80
CA ASP A 284 16.27 11.93 12.82
C ASP A 284 16.85 11.29 11.56
N LEU A 285 16.63 9.98 11.43
CA LEU A 285 17.21 9.20 10.33
C LEU A 285 16.65 9.60 8.96
N ARG A 286 15.53 10.33 8.91
CA ARG A 286 14.97 10.83 7.64
C ARG A 286 15.85 11.93 7.04
N LEU A 287 16.54 12.70 7.89
CA LEU A 287 17.50 13.73 7.45
C LEU A 287 18.81 13.12 6.94
N LEU A 288 19.07 11.85 7.28
CA LEU A 288 20.24 11.10 6.84
C LEU A 288 19.92 10.16 5.66
N ASP A 289 18.67 10.15 5.18
CA ASP A 289 18.16 9.16 4.20
C ASP A 289 18.36 7.69 4.63
N LEU A 290 18.37 7.45 5.95
CA LEU A 290 18.54 6.12 6.57
C LEU A 290 17.27 5.61 7.26
N ALA A 291 16.17 6.36 7.23
CA ALA A 291 14.91 5.95 7.86
C ALA A 291 14.22 4.79 7.11
N ASN A 292 13.45 4.00 7.83
CA ASN A 292 12.54 3.02 7.24
C ASN A 292 11.15 3.06 7.91
N GLU A 293 10.20 2.25 7.44
CA GLU A 293 8.83 2.22 7.99
C GLU A 293 8.78 1.94 9.50
N ASP A 294 9.76 1.19 9.99
CA ASP A 294 9.81 0.67 11.35
C ASP A 294 10.56 1.64 12.30
N CYS A 295 11.41 2.52 11.76
CA CYS A 295 12.25 3.42 12.54
C CYS A 295 12.65 4.69 11.77
N CYS A 296 12.27 5.84 12.33
CA CYS A 296 12.65 7.16 11.83
C CYS A 296 13.58 7.93 12.79
N ARG A 297 13.71 7.52 14.06
CA ARG A 297 14.55 8.18 15.06
C ARG A 297 15.32 7.21 15.93
N LEU A 298 16.54 7.60 16.33
CA LEU A 298 17.33 6.93 17.37
C LEU A 298 17.48 7.86 18.57
N HIS A 299 17.25 7.34 19.78
CA HIS A 299 17.27 8.12 21.01
C HIS A 299 18.36 7.62 21.95
N PHE A 300 19.29 8.49 22.31
CA PHE A 300 20.44 8.24 23.18
C PHE A 300 20.34 8.95 24.53
N GLY A 301 19.37 9.85 24.70
CA GLY A 301 19.23 10.69 25.91
C GLY A 301 19.02 9.92 27.22
N GLY A 302 18.60 8.65 27.15
CA GLY A 302 18.48 7.79 28.33
C GLY A 302 19.82 7.22 28.83
N ILE A 303 20.91 7.36 28.08
CA ILE A 303 22.24 6.89 28.49
C ILE A 303 22.89 8.00 29.34
N GLY A 304 22.90 7.84 30.67
CA GLY A 304 23.38 8.86 31.61
C GLY A 304 24.87 9.17 31.48
N GLN A 305 25.72 8.15 31.35
CA GLN A 305 27.18 8.30 31.29
C GLN A 305 27.60 8.91 29.94
N SER A 306 28.32 10.03 29.98
CA SER A 306 28.74 10.77 28.78
C SER A 306 29.61 9.94 27.83
N TRP A 307 30.58 9.19 28.39
CA TRP A 307 31.47 8.32 27.61
C TRP A 307 30.69 7.18 26.93
N LEU A 308 29.72 6.57 27.63
CA LEU A 308 28.91 5.46 27.10
C LEU A 308 27.95 5.97 26.02
N ARG A 309 27.38 7.16 26.21
CA ARG A 309 26.53 7.81 25.21
C ARG A 309 27.31 8.12 23.93
N ALA A 310 28.48 8.72 24.06
CA ALA A 310 29.37 9.01 22.93
C ALA A 310 29.77 7.71 22.19
N LEU A 311 30.10 6.65 22.93
CA LEU A 311 30.46 5.35 22.39
C LEU A 311 29.29 4.66 21.68
N ALA A 312 28.09 4.69 22.26
CA ALA A 312 26.87 4.17 21.65
C ALA A 312 26.51 4.92 20.35
N LYS A 313 26.67 6.25 20.32
CA LYS A 313 26.50 7.08 19.12
C LYS A 313 27.52 6.69 18.04
N ARG A 314 28.81 6.60 18.38
CA ARG A 314 29.86 6.13 17.46
C ARG A 314 29.54 4.76 16.88
N TRP A 315 29.18 3.79 17.72
CA TRP A 315 28.80 2.44 17.29
C TRP A 315 27.58 2.45 16.38
N ALA A 316 26.53 3.20 16.73
CA ALA A 316 25.33 3.33 15.92
C ALA A 316 25.63 3.89 14.52
N ARG A 317 26.41 4.97 14.42
CA ARG A 317 26.84 5.53 13.12
C ARG A 317 27.61 4.52 12.29
N TRP A 318 28.55 3.80 12.90
CA TRP A 318 29.33 2.75 12.22
C TRP A 318 28.42 1.63 11.68
N ARG A 319 27.48 1.13 12.50
CA ARG A 319 26.53 0.08 12.08
C ARG A 319 25.64 0.54 10.93
N LEU A 320 25.14 1.77 10.98
CA LEU A 320 24.31 2.36 9.91
C LEU A 320 25.09 2.49 8.61
N THR A 321 26.34 2.95 8.67
CA THR A 321 27.23 3.07 7.49
C THR A 321 27.48 1.72 6.81
N ARG A 322 27.37 0.63 7.56
CA ARG A 322 27.47 -0.76 7.05
C ARG A 322 26.15 -1.35 6.56
N GLY A 323 25.08 -0.56 6.46
CA GLY A 323 23.77 -1.03 6.02
C GLY A 323 22.99 -1.81 7.08
N SER A 324 23.32 -1.67 8.37
CA SER A 324 22.51 -2.30 9.44
C SER A 324 21.10 -1.72 9.45
N ASN A 325 20.09 -2.59 9.64
CA ASN A 325 18.70 -2.15 9.74
C ASN A 325 18.49 -1.20 10.94
N PRO A 326 17.99 0.03 10.71
CA PRO A 326 17.68 1.00 11.76
C PRO A 326 16.81 0.47 12.89
N ALA A 327 15.79 -0.33 12.58
CA ALA A 327 14.86 -0.86 13.59
C ALA A 327 15.56 -1.86 14.53
N SER A 328 16.47 -2.67 14.00
CA SER A 328 17.31 -3.55 14.79
C SER A 328 18.26 -2.75 15.68
N LEU A 329 18.81 -1.67 15.14
CA LEU A 329 19.71 -0.79 15.88
C LEU A 329 18.98 -0.05 17.01
N THR A 330 17.72 0.37 16.81
CA THR A 330 16.88 0.95 17.89
C THR A 330 16.75 0.02 19.07
N LEU A 331 16.52 -1.28 18.81
CA LEU A 331 16.46 -2.29 19.87
C LEU A 331 17.82 -2.43 20.59
N SER A 332 18.92 -2.34 19.86
CA SER A 332 20.25 -2.36 20.48
C SER A 332 20.53 -1.13 21.32
N VAL A 333 20.19 0.07 20.83
CA VAL A 333 20.32 1.31 21.61
C VAL A 333 19.45 1.26 22.87
N GLN A 334 18.21 0.76 22.77
CA GLN A 334 17.35 0.57 23.95
C GLN A 334 17.95 -0.44 24.96
N ALA A 335 18.60 -1.50 24.48
CA ALA A 335 19.29 -2.45 25.35
C ALA A 335 20.51 -1.81 26.05
N ILE A 336 21.28 -1.00 25.32
CA ILE A 336 22.41 -0.23 25.88
C ILE A 336 21.90 0.79 26.89
N THR A 337 20.80 1.49 26.61
CA THR A 337 20.15 2.41 27.57
C THR A 337 19.77 1.70 28.86
N ARG A 338 19.22 0.47 28.79
CA ARG A 338 18.90 -0.31 30.00
C ARG A 338 20.13 -0.68 30.81
N LEU A 339 21.23 -1.08 30.14
CA LEU A 339 22.50 -1.29 30.82
C LEU A 339 23.01 0.01 31.47
N ALA A 340 22.93 1.13 30.75
CA ALA A 340 23.37 2.44 31.22
C ALA A 340 22.58 2.93 32.44
N CYS A 341 21.25 2.72 32.46
CA CYS A 341 20.41 3.05 33.61
C CYS A 341 20.81 2.21 34.83
N HIS A 342 20.90 0.88 34.70
CA HIS A 342 21.36 0.01 35.80
C HIS A 342 22.76 0.40 36.30
N PHE A 343 23.67 0.69 35.37
CA PHE A 343 25.02 1.12 35.71
C PHE A 343 25.03 2.50 36.41
N ALA A 344 24.14 3.42 36.03
CA ALA A 344 23.97 4.70 36.72
C ALA A 344 23.42 4.50 38.14
N ASP A 345 22.48 3.59 38.33
CA ASP A 345 21.86 3.32 39.63
C ASP A 345 22.86 2.70 40.62
N VAL A 346 23.78 1.87 40.13
CA VAL A 346 24.77 1.16 40.97
C VAL A 346 26.06 1.96 41.19
N ASP A 347 26.59 2.62 40.15
CA ASP A 347 27.92 3.25 40.18
C ASP A 347 27.89 4.77 39.99
N GLY A 348 26.72 5.35 39.71
CA GLY A 348 26.54 6.77 39.42
C GLY A 348 26.73 7.13 37.94
N ILE A 349 26.25 8.31 37.56
CA ILE A 349 26.33 8.82 36.18
C ILE A 349 27.76 9.19 35.74
N ASP A 350 28.65 9.44 36.70
CA ASP A 350 30.05 9.81 36.46
C ASP A 350 31.01 8.60 36.52
N ALA A 351 30.47 7.39 36.62
CA ALA A 351 31.25 6.15 36.66
C ALA A 351 32.15 6.02 35.41
N ARG A 352 33.42 5.73 35.64
CA ARG A 352 34.43 5.57 34.57
C ARG A 352 34.26 4.24 33.80
N PRO A 353 34.76 4.13 32.56
CA PRO A 353 34.66 2.91 31.75
C PRO A 353 35.15 1.64 32.47
N ALA A 354 36.22 1.73 33.27
CA ALA A 354 36.80 0.61 34.00
C ALA A 354 35.84 0.00 35.06
N ALA A 355 34.86 0.78 35.56
CA ALA A 355 33.88 0.28 36.51
C ALA A 355 32.86 -0.66 35.85
N LEU A 356 32.61 -0.52 34.55
CA LEU A 356 31.83 -1.50 33.81
C LEU A 356 32.70 -2.74 33.56
N ASN A 357 32.55 -3.74 34.42
CA ASN A 357 33.29 -5.00 34.42
C ASN A 357 32.34 -6.20 34.53
N ARG A 358 32.90 -7.41 34.62
CA ARG A 358 32.08 -8.63 34.72
C ARG A 358 31.08 -8.60 35.88
N ALA A 359 31.50 -8.15 37.06
CA ALA A 359 30.61 -8.08 38.22
C ALA A 359 29.42 -7.16 37.96
N ARG A 360 29.62 -6.02 37.28
CA ARG A 360 28.51 -5.13 36.90
C ARG A 360 27.58 -5.75 35.87
N ILE A 361 28.12 -6.46 34.89
CA ILE A 361 27.31 -7.23 33.95
C ILE A 361 26.44 -8.26 34.68
N GLU A 362 26.99 -8.99 35.65
CA GLU A 362 26.24 -10.00 36.42
C GLU A 362 25.12 -9.37 37.25
N THR A 363 25.36 -8.22 37.89
CA THR A 363 24.29 -7.49 38.60
C THR A 363 23.19 -7.02 37.65
N TRP A 364 23.55 -6.58 36.44
CA TRP A 364 22.58 -6.17 35.42
C TRP A 364 21.75 -7.35 34.91
N LEU A 365 22.37 -8.52 34.70
CA LEU A 365 21.68 -9.75 34.32
C LEU A 365 20.69 -10.19 35.41
N ALA A 366 21.09 -10.09 36.68
CA ALA A 366 20.22 -10.38 37.82
C ALA A 366 19.03 -9.41 37.88
N ALA A 367 19.26 -8.11 37.69
CA ALA A 367 18.19 -7.11 37.64
C ALA A 367 17.21 -7.38 36.48
N LEU A 368 17.71 -7.68 35.28
CA LEU A 368 16.88 -8.05 34.13
C LEU A 368 16.00 -9.28 34.38
N GLN A 369 16.44 -10.22 35.21
CA GLN A 369 15.65 -11.37 35.62
C GLN A 369 14.59 -10.99 36.66
N ALA A 370 14.93 -10.11 37.61
CA ALA A 370 14.02 -9.64 38.66
C ALA A 370 12.85 -8.80 38.11
N ASP A 371 13.07 -8.04 37.03
CA ASP A 371 12.05 -7.19 36.38
C ASP A 371 10.87 -7.95 35.73
N GLY A 372 10.85 -9.28 35.78
CA GLY A 372 9.73 -10.11 35.29
C GLY A 372 9.59 -10.13 33.75
N HIS A 373 10.63 -9.73 33.02
CA HIS A 373 10.62 -9.74 31.56
C HIS A 373 10.65 -11.16 30.96
N SER A 374 9.98 -11.35 29.81
CA SER A 374 9.96 -12.64 29.11
C SER A 374 11.36 -13.12 28.70
N GLU A 375 11.57 -14.45 28.66
CA GLU A 375 12.84 -15.06 28.22
C GLU A 375 13.32 -14.51 26.87
N ALA A 376 12.41 -14.34 25.90
CA ALA A 376 12.72 -13.81 24.57
C ALA A 376 13.15 -12.33 24.61
N PHE A 377 12.55 -11.53 25.48
CA PHE A 377 12.96 -10.14 25.68
C PHE A 377 14.36 -10.06 26.30
N ARG A 378 14.61 -10.84 27.35
CA ARG A 378 15.91 -10.89 28.05
C ARG A 378 17.02 -11.36 27.11
N SER A 379 16.82 -12.49 26.43
CA SER A 379 17.79 -13.05 25.48
C SER A 379 18.20 -12.05 24.38
N ARG A 380 17.22 -11.33 23.80
CA ARG A 380 17.49 -10.27 22.81
C ARG A 380 18.26 -9.09 23.39
N THR A 381 17.88 -8.63 24.58
CA THR A 381 18.52 -7.50 25.27
C THR A 381 19.98 -7.80 25.56
N VAL A 382 20.24 -8.96 26.18
CA VAL A 382 21.60 -9.47 26.48
C VAL A 382 22.41 -9.64 25.21
N SER A 383 21.84 -10.24 24.16
CA SER A 383 22.52 -10.39 22.86
C SER A 383 22.90 -9.06 22.22
N CYS A 384 22.01 -8.06 22.27
CA CYS A 384 22.30 -6.72 21.71
C CYS A 384 23.47 -6.04 22.43
N VAL A 385 23.48 -6.08 23.77
CA VAL A 385 24.59 -5.55 24.57
C VAL A 385 25.87 -6.33 24.31
N GLY A 386 25.80 -7.66 24.19
CA GLY A 386 26.95 -8.50 23.88
C GLY A 386 27.59 -8.16 22.54
N VAL A 387 26.80 -7.89 21.50
CA VAL A 387 27.31 -7.44 20.20
C VAL A 387 27.97 -6.06 20.33
N PHE A 388 27.37 -5.13 21.06
CA PHE A 388 27.95 -3.80 21.30
C PHE A 388 29.31 -3.89 22.01
N LEU A 389 29.39 -4.57 23.15
CA LEU A 389 30.63 -4.70 23.93
C LEU A 389 31.72 -5.42 23.13
N ARG A 390 31.35 -6.46 22.39
CA ARG A 390 32.29 -7.17 21.50
C ARG A 390 32.84 -6.27 20.41
N ASP A 391 31.99 -5.48 19.75
CA ASP A 391 32.44 -4.53 18.72
C ASP A 391 33.34 -3.45 19.34
N VAL A 392 32.99 -2.91 20.53
CA VAL A 392 33.81 -1.92 21.25
C VAL A 392 35.21 -2.45 21.54
N HIS A 393 35.30 -3.68 22.09
CA HIS A 393 36.59 -4.33 22.37
C HIS A 393 37.35 -4.64 21.08
N ARG A 394 36.69 -5.18 20.06
CA ARG A 394 37.31 -5.58 18.79
C ARG A 394 37.97 -4.41 18.06
N TYR A 395 37.36 -3.23 18.10
CA TYR A 395 37.88 -2.03 17.43
C TYR A 395 38.58 -1.06 18.39
N GLU A 396 38.81 -1.46 19.64
CA GLU A 396 39.53 -0.69 20.65
C GLU A 396 39.00 0.74 20.83
N TRP A 397 37.68 0.94 20.67
CA TRP A 397 37.09 2.28 20.74
C TRP A 397 37.06 2.86 22.15
N GLN A 398 37.21 2.00 23.17
CA GLN A 398 37.38 2.44 24.55
C GLN A 398 38.38 1.53 25.30
N PRO A 399 39.68 1.84 25.26
CA PRO A 399 40.72 1.02 25.89
C PRO A 399 40.58 0.87 27.41
N ASP A 400 40.00 1.87 28.08
CA ASP A 400 39.79 1.87 29.54
C ASP A 400 38.60 0.99 29.97
N LEU A 401 37.81 0.46 29.03
CA LEU A 401 36.74 -0.47 29.35
C LEU A 401 37.35 -1.79 29.85
N ALA A 402 36.86 -2.30 30.99
CA ALA A 402 37.41 -3.52 31.55
C ALA A 402 37.33 -4.68 30.55
N ARG A 403 38.45 -5.41 30.36
CA ARG A 403 38.50 -6.58 29.46
C ARG A 403 37.48 -7.66 29.81
N SER A 404 37.05 -7.71 31.08
CA SER A 404 36.04 -8.64 31.58
C SER A 404 34.60 -8.22 31.28
N ALA A 405 34.38 -7.03 30.71
CA ALA A 405 33.08 -6.54 30.28
C ALA A 405 32.62 -7.25 28.98
N PHE A 406 32.23 -8.52 29.10
CA PHE A 406 31.83 -9.37 27.99
C PHE A 406 30.57 -10.18 28.33
N ILE A 407 29.76 -10.45 27.30
CA ILE A 407 28.60 -11.35 27.35
C ILE A 407 29.00 -12.66 26.66
N TYR A 408 28.93 -13.77 27.39
CA TYR A 408 29.24 -15.11 26.89
C TYR A 408 27.94 -15.82 26.47
N ASP A 409 27.58 -16.90 27.15
CA ASP A 409 26.32 -17.64 27.00
C ASP A 409 25.26 -17.24 28.05
N ASP A 410 25.42 -16.03 28.61
CA ASP A 410 24.57 -15.45 29.66
C ASP A 410 23.09 -15.25 29.26
N ALA A 411 22.78 -15.32 27.96
CA ALA A 411 21.42 -15.16 27.47
C ALA A 411 20.56 -16.39 27.82
N PRO A 412 19.30 -16.22 28.26
CA PRO A 412 18.39 -17.34 28.48
C PRO A 412 18.29 -18.24 27.24
N LYS A 413 18.44 -19.56 27.45
CA LYS A 413 18.30 -20.55 26.38
C LYS A 413 16.87 -20.53 25.84
N PRO A 414 16.67 -20.34 24.53
CA PRO A 414 15.32 -20.39 23.95
C PRO A 414 14.71 -21.77 24.17
N ARG A 415 13.49 -21.83 24.72
CA ARG A 415 12.69 -23.07 24.65
C ARG A 415 12.47 -23.41 23.18
N GLY A 416 12.65 -24.68 22.81
CA GLY A 416 12.59 -25.14 21.41
C GLY A 416 11.38 -24.57 20.66
N LEU A 417 11.62 -24.05 19.45
CA LEU A 417 10.60 -23.42 18.63
C LEU A 417 9.51 -24.46 18.30
N LYS A 418 8.27 -24.21 18.73
CA LYS A 418 7.09 -24.95 18.26
C LYS A 418 6.46 -24.18 17.09
N PRO A 419 6.08 -24.83 15.99
CA PRO A 419 5.31 -24.18 14.93
C PRO A 419 4.03 -23.57 15.51
N ARG A 420 3.76 -22.30 15.21
CA ARG A 420 2.52 -21.61 15.60
C ARG A 420 1.50 -21.68 14.47
N PHE A 421 1.20 -22.89 13.99
CA PHE A 421 0.18 -23.07 12.94
C PHE A 421 -1.23 -22.84 13.51
N ILE A 422 -2.17 -22.56 12.62
CA ILE A 422 -3.59 -22.48 12.93
C ILE A 422 -4.17 -23.88 12.74
N PRO A 423 -4.85 -24.47 13.74
CA PRO A 423 -5.53 -25.76 13.58
C PRO A 423 -6.44 -25.82 12.35
N GLU A 424 -6.48 -26.97 11.68
CA GLU A 424 -7.17 -27.14 10.40
C GLU A 424 -8.69 -26.85 10.49
N HIS A 425 -9.32 -27.15 11.62
CA HIS A 425 -10.73 -26.82 11.82
C HIS A 425 -11.00 -25.31 11.86
N LEU A 426 -10.07 -24.51 12.39
CA LEU A 426 -10.16 -23.04 12.35
C LEU A 426 -9.81 -22.51 10.96
N MET A 427 -8.82 -23.09 10.29
CA MET A 427 -8.49 -22.71 8.93
C MET A 427 -9.66 -22.89 7.97
N ARG A 428 -10.39 -24.00 8.06
CA ARG A 428 -11.61 -24.22 7.26
C ARG A 428 -12.66 -23.13 7.49
N GLN A 429 -12.83 -22.65 8.72
CA GLN A 429 -13.72 -21.51 9.00
C GLN A 429 -13.21 -20.21 8.38
N LEU A 430 -11.88 -19.98 8.42
CA LEU A 430 -11.25 -18.77 7.88
C LEU A 430 -11.21 -18.74 6.35
N GLU A 431 -11.12 -19.90 5.70
CA GLU A 431 -11.04 -20.06 4.24
C GLU A 431 -12.42 -20.14 3.58
N ALA A 432 -13.50 -20.32 4.35
CA ALA A 432 -14.86 -20.36 3.83
C ALA A 432 -15.18 -19.08 3.02
N PRO A 433 -15.80 -19.19 1.82
CA PRO A 433 -16.10 -18.05 0.97
C PRO A 433 -16.88 -16.93 1.70
N GLU A 434 -17.83 -17.31 2.55
CA GLU A 434 -18.65 -16.40 3.36
C GLU A 434 -17.80 -15.69 4.42
N ALA A 435 -16.81 -16.37 4.99
CA ALA A 435 -15.90 -15.77 5.94
C ALA A 435 -14.97 -14.76 5.24
N VAL A 436 -14.35 -15.16 4.14
CA VAL A 436 -13.46 -14.29 3.35
C VAL A 436 -14.20 -13.06 2.80
N ALA A 437 -15.48 -13.22 2.42
CA ALA A 437 -16.34 -12.12 1.99
C ALA A 437 -16.53 -11.04 3.08
N GLN A 438 -16.46 -11.40 4.36
CA GLN A 438 -16.57 -10.44 5.47
C GLN A 438 -15.30 -9.62 5.72
N PHE A 439 -14.21 -9.84 4.97
CA PHE A 439 -13.01 -9.03 5.11
C PHE A 439 -13.31 -7.55 4.81
N PRO A 440 -12.80 -6.56 5.60
CA PRO A 440 -13.26 -5.17 5.54
C PRO A 440 -13.05 -4.40 4.23
N SER A 441 -12.31 -4.95 3.26
CA SER A 441 -11.97 -4.27 2.02
C SER A 441 -11.60 -5.24 0.92
N ASP A 442 -11.96 -4.95 -0.33
CA ASP A 442 -11.70 -5.82 -1.48
C ASP A 442 -10.19 -6.01 -1.75
N ASP A 443 -9.41 -4.93 -1.73
CA ASP A 443 -7.94 -4.97 -1.86
C ASP A 443 -7.31 -5.85 -0.77
N GLY A 444 -7.72 -5.64 0.48
CA GLY A 444 -7.29 -6.45 1.61
C GLY A 444 -7.72 -7.92 1.55
N ARG A 445 -8.85 -8.23 0.90
CA ARG A 445 -9.34 -9.61 0.71
C ARG A 445 -8.45 -10.39 -0.24
N VAL A 446 -8.05 -9.78 -1.36
CA VAL A 446 -7.08 -10.39 -2.29
C VAL A 446 -5.74 -10.60 -1.59
N LEU A 447 -5.27 -9.61 -0.82
CA LEU A 447 -4.03 -9.74 -0.02
C LEU A 447 -4.13 -10.88 1.01
N LEU A 448 -5.26 -11.04 1.71
CA LEU A 448 -5.50 -12.14 2.65
C LEU A 448 -5.38 -13.50 1.96
N LYS A 449 -6.02 -13.66 0.79
CA LYS A 449 -5.95 -14.90 0.00
C LYS A 449 -4.52 -15.22 -0.43
N ILE A 450 -3.74 -14.23 -0.86
CA ILE A 450 -2.31 -14.40 -1.14
C ILE A 450 -1.55 -14.87 0.10
N LEU A 451 -1.80 -14.30 1.28
CA LEU A 451 -1.13 -14.72 2.52
C LEU A 451 -1.45 -16.17 2.91
N MET A 452 -2.71 -16.60 2.74
CA MET A 452 -3.14 -17.98 3.00
C MET A 452 -2.54 -18.96 1.99
N ALA A 453 -2.62 -18.64 0.69
CA ALA A 453 -2.22 -19.53 -0.40
C ALA A 453 -0.70 -19.63 -0.58
N CYS A 454 0.03 -18.52 -0.39
CA CYS A 454 1.45 -18.41 -0.73
C CYS A 454 2.37 -18.25 0.49
N GLY A 455 1.83 -18.02 1.70
CA GLY A 455 2.62 -17.94 2.93
C GLY A 455 3.63 -16.79 2.95
N LEU A 456 3.36 -15.70 2.23
CA LEU A 456 4.20 -14.49 2.26
C LEU A 456 4.22 -13.89 3.67
N ARG A 457 5.31 -13.17 4.00
CA ARG A 457 5.28 -12.29 5.17
C ARG A 457 4.39 -11.10 4.83
N THR A 458 3.64 -10.58 5.80
CA THR A 458 2.79 -9.39 5.59
C THR A 458 3.58 -8.21 5.03
N LYS A 459 4.84 -8.04 5.48
CA LYS A 459 5.74 -7.02 4.92
C LYS A 459 6.01 -7.25 3.43
N ASP A 460 6.22 -8.48 2.99
CA ASP A 460 6.47 -8.76 1.58
C ASP A 460 5.18 -8.61 0.76
N ALA A 461 4.04 -9.13 1.25
CA ALA A 461 2.74 -9.07 0.56
C ALA A 461 2.24 -7.63 0.33
N ARG A 462 2.42 -6.74 1.32
CA ARG A 462 2.04 -5.32 1.17
C ARG A 462 2.82 -4.59 0.09
N TRP A 463 4.04 -5.05 -0.17
CA TRP A 463 4.99 -4.44 -1.09
C TRP A 463 5.09 -5.22 -2.41
N LEU A 464 4.08 -6.03 -2.73
CA LEU A 464 3.99 -6.70 -4.01
C LEU A 464 4.02 -5.68 -5.17
N PRO A 465 4.94 -5.84 -6.14
CA PRO A 465 4.95 -5.03 -7.36
C PRO A 465 3.60 -5.10 -8.07
N PHE A 466 3.27 -4.07 -8.85
CA PHE A 466 2.06 -4.10 -9.68
C PHE A 466 2.05 -5.31 -10.64
N ASP A 467 3.18 -5.58 -11.30
CA ASP A 467 3.37 -6.72 -12.21
C ASP A 467 3.91 -7.97 -11.49
N CYS A 468 3.22 -8.41 -10.44
CA CYS A 468 3.69 -9.54 -9.61
C CYS A 468 3.32 -10.93 -10.13
N ILE A 469 2.74 -11.06 -11.33
CA ILE A 469 2.46 -12.36 -11.95
C ILE A 469 3.45 -12.59 -13.08
N VAL A 470 4.17 -13.69 -13.01
CA VAL A 470 4.99 -14.21 -14.12
C VAL A 470 4.46 -15.56 -14.55
N ARG A 471 4.63 -15.91 -15.82
CA ARG A 471 4.21 -17.21 -16.35
C ARG A 471 5.41 -18.00 -16.87
N ASP A 472 5.39 -19.32 -16.72
CA ASP A 472 6.40 -20.21 -17.31
C ASP A 472 6.10 -20.51 -18.78
N ALA A 473 6.95 -21.34 -19.43
CA ALA A 473 6.79 -21.72 -20.84
C ALA A 473 5.48 -22.47 -21.14
N GLU A 474 4.93 -23.15 -20.13
CA GLU A 474 3.64 -23.84 -20.19
C GLU A 474 2.47 -22.91 -19.81
N ASN A 475 2.71 -21.61 -19.72
CA ASN A 475 1.75 -20.57 -19.37
C ASN A 475 1.17 -20.69 -17.94
N ASN A 476 1.83 -21.37 -17.00
CA ASN A 476 1.35 -21.46 -15.62
C ASN A 476 1.73 -20.21 -14.80
N PRO A 477 0.84 -19.69 -13.93
CA PRO A 477 1.09 -18.46 -13.18
C PRO A 477 1.91 -18.70 -11.91
N TYR A 478 2.84 -17.77 -11.63
CA TYR A 478 3.61 -17.69 -10.40
C TYR A 478 3.53 -16.27 -9.85
N LEU A 479 3.42 -16.18 -8.53
CA LEU A 479 3.60 -14.94 -7.80
C LEU A 479 5.09 -14.64 -7.73
N ALA A 480 5.51 -13.46 -8.17
CA ALA A 480 6.87 -12.97 -8.06
C ALA A 480 6.93 -11.79 -7.07
N TRP A 481 7.88 -11.82 -6.14
CA TRP A 481 8.11 -10.71 -5.22
C TRP A 481 9.59 -10.56 -4.85
N LEU A 482 9.93 -9.43 -4.24
CA LEU A 482 11.25 -9.19 -3.64
C LEU A 482 11.16 -9.43 -2.14
N ASN A 483 11.90 -10.41 -1.63
CA ASN A 483 11.94 -10.69 -0.20
C ASN A 483 12.75 -9.62 0.53
N ARG A 484 12.05 -8.66 1.13
CA ARG A 484 12.65 -7.50 1.80
C ARG A 484 13.40 -7.85 3.08
N LYS A 485 13.21 -9.07 3.60
CA LYS A 485 13.95 -9.58 4.76
C LYS A 485 15.34 -10.08 4.35
N ILE A 486 15.53 -10.46 3.09
CA ILE A 486 16.78 -11.04 2.56
C ILE A 486 17.26 -10.14 1.40
N HIS A 487 17.51 -8.87 1.70
CA HIS A 487 18.12 -7.91 0.76
C HIS A 487 17.43 -7.85 -0.62
N ASP A 488 16.10 -7.88 -0.64
CA ASP A 488 15.28 -7.79 -1.86
C ASP A 488 15.57 -8.90 -2.89
N ARG A 489 15.96 -10.09 -2.41
CA ARG A 489 16.12 -11.28 -3.26
C ARG A 489 14.80 -11.63 -3.98
N PRO A 490 14.81 -11.86 -5.31
CA PRO A 490 13.65 -12.38 -6.03
C PRO A 490 13.21 -13.75 -5.50
N ALA A 491 11.92 -13.91 -5.29
CA ALA A 491 11.30 -15.15 -4.86
C ALA A 491 10.00 -15.39 -5.63
N PHE A 492 9.65 -16.67 -5.78
CA PHE A 492 8.54 -17.11 -6.59
C PHE A 492 7.70 -18.16 -5.87
N PHE A 493 6.39 -18.14 -6.08
CA PHE A 493 5.46 -19.14 -5.54
C PHE A 493 4.40 -19.50 -6.59
N PRO A 494 4.14 -20.79 -6.88
CA PRO A 494 3.11 -21.19 -7.85
C PRO A 494 1.70 -20.71 -7.45
N LEU A 495 0.95 -20.16 -8.40
CA LEU A 495 -0.42 -19.69 -8.20
C LEU A 495 -1.45 -20.63 -8.85
N SER A 496 -2.67 -20.65 -8.31
CA SER A 496 -3.83 -21.12 -9.05
C SER A 496 -4.27 -20.07 -10.07
N GLU A 497 -4.90 -20.52 -11.17
CA GLU A 497 -5.45 -19.60 -12.18
C GLU A 497 -6.53 -18.68 -11.59
N ASP A 498 -7.33 -19.17 -10.65
CA ASP A 498 -8.37 -18.36 -9.98
C ASP A 498 -7.77 -17.21 -9.18
N LEU A 499 -6.70 -17.48 -8.42
CA LEU A 499 -6.01 -16.43 -7.65
C LEU A 499 -5.25 -15.47 -8.58
N ALA A 500 -4.67 -15.97 -9.68
CA ALA A 500 -4.08 -15.13 -10.70
C ALA A 500 -5.11 -14.20 -11.35
N ALA A 501 -6.32 -14.69 -11.64
CA ALA A 501 -7.42 -13.89 -12.17
C ALA A 501 -7.94 -12.84 -11.15
N GLU A 502 -7.97 -13.17 -9.86
CA GLU A 502 -8.28 -12.21 -8.80
C GLU A 502 -7.25 -11.08 -8.69
N ILE A 503 -5.96 -11.43 -8.78
CA ILE A 503 -4.89 -10.43 -8.84
C ILE A 503 -5.03 -9.56 -10.09
N GLY A 504 -5.40 -10.12 -11.25
CA GLY A 504 -5.70 -9.36 -12.46
C GLY A 504 -6.83 -8.34 -12.28
N ARG A 505 -7.92 -8.72 -11.61
CA ARG A 505 -9.00 -7.77 -11.26
C ARG A 505 -8.52 -6.67 -10.32
N GLN A 506 -7.65 -6.99 -9.37
CA GLN A 506 -7.04 -6.00 -8.49
C GLN A 506 -6.11 -5.05 -9.26
N GLN A 507 -5.34 -5.53 -10.23
CA GLN A 507 -4.53 -4.68 -11.12
C GLN A 507 -5.41 -3.68 -11.89
N GLN A 508 -6.55 -4.13 -12.43
CA GLN A 508 -7.49 -3.24 -13.11
C GLN A 508 -8.05 -2.17 -12.16
N ALA A 509 -8.49 -2.54 -10.96
CA ALA A 509 -8.98 -1.59 -9.97
C ALA A 509 -7.91 -0.55 -9.54
N VAL A 510 -6.64 -0.94 -9.56
CA VAL A 510 -5.51 -0.03 -9.33
C VAL A 510 -5.33 0.94 -10.49
N LEU A 511 -5.43 0.48 -11.74
CA LEU A 511 -5.34 1.35 -12.93
C LEU A 511 -6.52 2.32 -13.03
N ASP A 512 -7.74 1.89 -12.67
CA ASP A 512 -8.92 2.77 -12.62
C ASP A 512 -8.70 3.93 -11.66
N ARG A 513 -7.99 3.68 -10.54
CA ARG A 513 -7.63 4.70 -9.55
C ARG A 513 -6.39 5.51 -9.95
N PHE A 514 -5.41 4.87 -10.58
CA PHE A 514 -4.13 5.45 -10.99
C PHE A 514 -3.88 5.20 -12.49
N PRO A 515 -4.52 5.98 -13.38
CA PRO A 515 -4.43 5.75 -14.83
C PRO A 515 -3.02 5.90 -15.41
N GLN A 516 -2.15 6.63 -14.71
CA GLN A 516 -0.74 6.84 -15.09
C GLN A 516 0.17 5.68 -14.64
N GLY A 517 -0.40 4.62 -14.06
CA GLY A 517 0.32 3.48 -13.49
C GLY A 517 0.53 3.60 -11.98
N CYS A 518 0.86 2.47 -11.36
CA CYS A 518 1.12 2.35 -9.93
C CYS A 518 2.27 1.38 -9.71
N LYS A 519 3.12 1.64 -8.71
CA LYS A 519 4.26 0.77 -8.40
C LYS A 519 3.84 -0.53 -7.69
N TRP A 520 2.72 -0.50 -6.96
CA TRP A 520 2.33 -1.56 -6.04
C TRP A 520 0.96 -2.11 -6.40
N LEU A 521 0.78 -3.43 -6.21
CA LEU A 521 -0.52 -4.09 -6.35
C LEU A 521 -1.54 -3.62 -5.29
N PHE A 522 -1.05 -3.28 -4.09
CA PHE A 522 -1.86 -2.84 -2.95
C PHE A 522 -1.50 -1.42 -2.52
N PRO A 523 -1.85 -0.37 -3.29
CA PRO A 523 -1.58 1.02 -2.90
C PRO A 523 -2.44 1.45 -1.71
N ALA A 524 -1.89 2.24 -0.80
CA ALA A 524 -2.65 2.79 0.33
C ALA A 524 -3.90 3.55 -0.15
N SER A 525 -5.05 3.31 0.48
CA SER A 525 -6.32 3.96 0.15
C SER A 525 -6.38 5.44 0.57
N LEU A 526 -5.59 5.81 1.59
CA LEU A 526 -5.55 7.16 2.14
C LEU A 526 -4.14 7.75 2.01
N LYS A 527 -4.06 9.07 1.87
CA LYS A 527 -2.79 9.84 1.87
C LYS A 527 -1.76 9.31 0.86
N ASN A 528 -2.23 8.92 -0.31
CA ASN A 528 -1.46 8.31 -1.39
C ASN A 528 -2.04 8.79 -2.73
N VAL A 529 -1.62 9.98 -3.14
CA VAL A 529 -2.17 10.71 -4.29
C VAL A 529 -1.61 10.16 -5.61
N ASP A 530 -0.36 9.76 -5.59
CA ASP A 530 0.47 9.28 -6.70
C ASP A 530 0.55 7.75 -6.78
N GLY A 531 0.00 7.03 -5.80
CA GLY A 531 0.05 5.56 -5.77
C GLY A 531 1.39 4.99 -5.29
N SER A 532 2.35 5.84 -4.90
CA SER A 532 3.70 5.41 -4.54
C SER A 532 3.80 4.68 -3.20
N LYS A 533 2.75 4.73 -2.37
CA LYS A 533 2.75 4.09 -1.04
C LYS A 533 1.97 2.78 -1.05
N PRO A 534 2.56 1.69 -0.54
CA PRO A 534 1.81 0.46 -0.31
C PRO A 534 0.83 0.63 0.85
N VAL A 535 -0.11 -0.29 0.98
CA VAL A 535 -1.01 -0.40 2.12
C VAL A 535 -0.20 -0.53 3.42
N SER A 536 -0.61 0.20 4.46
CA SER A 536 0.14 0.24 5.71
C SER A 536 -0.06 -1.03 6.55
N ASP A 537 0.96 -1.40 7.32
CA ASP A 537 0.90 -2.52 8.27
C ASP A 537 -0.28 -2.38 9.23
N ARG A 538 -0.47 -1.16 9.73
CA ARG A 538 -1.50 -0.83 10.70
C ARG A 538 -2.89 -1.09 10.14
N ARG A 539 -3.17 -0.65 8.91
CA ARG A 539 -4.45 -0.91 8.24
C ARG A 539 -4.71 -2.40 8.11
N MET A 540 -3.70 -3.18 7.70
CA MET A 540 -3.85 -4.62 7.58
C MET A 540 -4.12 -5.31 8.92
N ARG A 541 -3.42 -4.92 9.99
CA ARG A 541 -3.67 -5.45 11.34
C ARG A 541 -5.06 -5.06 11.86
N ASP A 542 -5.49 -3.83 11.62
CA ASP A 542 -6.83 -3.37 11.98
C ASP A 542 -7.90 -4.15 11.21
N HIS A 543 -7.71 -4.39 9.90
CA HIS A 543 -8.62 -5.21 9.10
C HIS A 543 -8.69 -6.66 9.58
N LEU A 544 -7.54 -7.27 9.92
CA LEU A 544 -7.49 -8.62 10.49
C LEU A 544 -8.28 -8.69 11.81
N ALA A 545 -8.12 -7.70 12.70
CA ALA A 545 -8.85 -7.65 13.95
C ALA A 545 -10.36 -7.53 13.74
N ILE A 546 -10.80 -6.60 12.87
CA ILE A 546 -12.21 -6.41 12.53
C ILE A 546 -12.79 -7.69 11.90
N TRP A 547 -12.04 -8.34 11.02
CA TRP A 547 -12.48 -9.57 10.37
C TRP A 547 -12.66 -10.71 11.38
N LEU A 548 -11.67 -10.94 12.26
CA LEU A 548 -11.78 -11.97 13.29
C LEU A 548 -12.90 -11.69 14.29
N GLU A 549 -13.16 -10.42 14.60
CA GLU A 549 -14.30 -10.00 15.44
C GLU A 549 -15.64 -10.35 14.76
N ARG A 550 -15.79 -10.06 13.46
CA ARG A 550 -17.00 -10.42 12.68
C ARG A 550 -17.25 -11.92 12.64
N LEU A 551 -16.18 -12.72 12.53
CA LEU A 551 -16.29 -14.18 12.50
C LEU A 551 -16.59 -14.80 13.87
N SER A 552 -16.33 -14.09 14.97
CA SER A 552 -16.43 -14.64 16.33
C SER A 552 -15.69 -15.99 16.46
N LEU A 553 -14.47 -16.04 15.94
CA LEU A 553 -13.69 -17.29 15.82
C LEU A 553 -13.46 -17.94 17.20
N THR A 554 -13.97 -19.16 17.38
CA THR A 554 -13.81 -19.97 18.59
C THR A 554 -13.12 -21.30 18.32
N ASP A 555 -12.37 -21.80 19.31
CA ASP A 555 -11.80 -23.15 19.29
C ASP A 555 -12.84 -24.24 19.59
N GLU A 556 -12.40 -25.51 19.59
CA GLU A 556 -13.23 -26.66 19.93
C GLU A 556 -13.85 -26.61 21.35
N HIS A 557 -13.39 -25.70 22.21
CA HIS A 557 -13.89 -25.49 23.57
C HIS A 557 -14.71 -24.19 23.71
N GLY A 558 -15.05 -23.54 22.59
CA GLY A 558 -15.83 -22.30 22.58
C GLY A 558 -15.06 -21.06 23.03
N ARG A 559 -13.72 -21.12 23.11
CA ARG A 559 -12.89 -20.00 23.56
C ARG A 559 -12.48 -19.14 22.36
N PRO A 560 -12.49 -17.79 22.48
CA PRO A 560 -12.06 -16.92 21.39
C PRO A 560 -10.60 -17.15 21.00
N VAL A 561 -10.35 -17.34 19.70
CA VAL A 561 -9.01 -17.56 19.16
C VAL A 561 -8.50 -16.30 18.45
N LYS A 562 -7.27 -15.90 18.77
CA LYS A 562 -6.56 -14.84 18.05
C LYS A 562 -5.64 -15.45 17.00
N VAL A 563 -5.79 -14.95 15.78
CA VAL A 563 -4.93 -15.30 14.64
C VAL A 563 -4.09 -14.09 14.23
N THR A 564 -2.84 -14.34 13.87
CA THR A 564 -1.94 -13.34 13.30
C THR A 564 -1.54 -13.75 11.88
N PHE A 565 -1.22 -12.77 11.02
CA PHE A 565 -0.84 -13.07 9.63
C PHE A 565 0.33 -14.05 9.49
N HIS A 566 1.30 -14.02 10.42
CA HIS A 566 2.43 -14.94 10.34
C HIS A 566 2.04 -16.40 10.57
N GLN A 567 0.91 -16.65 11.24
CA GLN A 567 0.42 -18.01 11.44
C GLN A 567 -0.09 -18.63 10.14
N PHE A 568 -0.60 -17.86 9.16
CA PHE A 568 -0.94 -18.41 7.83
C PHE A 568 0.26 -19.05 7.16
N ARG A 569 1.43 -18.41 7.26
CA ARG A 569 2.69 -18.99 6.78
C ARG A 569 3.09 -20.25 7.54
N HIS A 570 2.94 -20.27 8.86
CA HIS A 570 3.18 -21.49 9.64
C HIS A 570 2.21 -22.61 9.26
N THR A 571 0.93 -22.30 9.06
CA THR A 571 -0.08 -23.24 8.59
C THR A 571 0.28 -23.79 7.22
N LEU A 572 0.63 -22.94 6.26
CA LEU A 572 1.05 -23.41 4.93
C LEU A 572 2.27 -24.32 5.02
N ALA A 573 3.31 -23.90 5.74
CA ALA A 573 4.51 -24.72 5.95
C ALA A 573 4.18 -26.09 6.57
N THR A 574 3.31 -26.11 7.59
CA THR A 574 2.84 -27.34 8.23
C THR A 574 2.01 -28.20 7.28
N ARG A 575 1.10 -27.61 6.49
CA ARG A 575 0.32 -28.33 5.46
C ARG A 575 1.24 -28.95 4.41
N LEU A 576 2.27 -28.22 3.95
CA LEU A 576 3.25 -28.72 2.99
C LEU A 576 4.07 -29.89 3.57
N ILE A 577 4.54 -29.78 4.82
CA ILE A 577 5.24 -30.89 5.48
C ILE A 577 4.31 -32.11 5.65
N ASN A 578 3.07 -31.90 6.08
CA ASN A 578 2.09 -32.97 6.27
C ASN A 578 1.64 -33.60 4.94
N ALA A 579 1.84 -32.90 3.82
CA ALA A 579 1.65 -33.41 2.47
C ALA A 579 2.94 -34.02 1.87
N ASP A 580 3.92 -34.35 2.71
CA ASP A 580 5.21 -34.97 2.34
C ASP A 580 6.06 -34.16 1.36
N VAL A 581 5.86 -32.84 1.30
CA VAL A 581 6.70 -31.96 0.47
C VAL A 581 8.10 -31.88 1.10
N PRO A 582 9.18 -32.20 0.36
CA PRO A 582 10.53 -32.22 0.91
C PRO A 582 10.94 -30.89 1.55
N GLN A 583 11.63 -30.94 2.69
CA GLN A 583 12.08 -29.73 3.40
C GLN A 583 12.88 -28.74 2.54
N PRO A 584 13.79 -29.16 1.64
CA PRO A 584 14.46 -28.23 0.71
C PRO A 584 13.48 -27.49 -0.20
N VAL A 585 12.41 -28.15 -0.67
CA VAL A 585 11.34 -27.52 -1.46
C VAL A 585 10.65 -26.44 -0.64
N ILE A 586 10.24 -26.77 0.59
CA ILE A 586 9.56 -25.83 1.48
C ILE A 586 10.48 -24.66 1.84
N GLN A 587 11.77 -24.93 2.03
CA GLN A 587 12.79 -23.91 2.27
C GLN A 587 12.86 -22.93 1.09
N THR A 588 12.84 -23.43 -0.15
CA THR A 588 12.83 -22.63 -1.38
C THR A 588 11.53 -21.84 -1.53
N LEU A 589 10.37 -22.50 -1.45
CA LEU A 589 9.05 -21.88 -1.61
C LEU A 589 8.78 -20.77 -0.60
N LEU A 590 9.13 -21.01 0.66
CA LEU A 590 8.94 -20.03 1.72
C LEU A 590 10.11 -19.06 1.81
N ASP A 591 11.21 -19.28 1.09
CA ASP A 591 12.44 -18.48 1.13
C ASP A 591 13.00 -18.36 2.57
N HIS A 592 13.36 -19.52 3.13
CA HIS A 592 14.01 -19.68 4.43
C HIS A 592 15.54 -19.64 4.29
N MET A 593 16.20 -18.79 5.09
CA MET A 593 17.66 -18.61 5.07
C MET A 593 18.47 -19.79 5.60
N SER A 594 17.85 -20.67 6.38
CA SER A 594 18.55 -21.85 6.89
C SER A 594 17.63 -23.06 6.97
N PRO A 595 18.17 -24.28 6.79
CA PRO A 595 17.43 -25.52 7.01
C PRO A 595 16.84 -25.61 8.42
N ALA A 596 17.52 -25.03 9.42
CA ALA A 596 17.04 -24.99 10.80
C ALA A 596 15.67 -24.29 10.95
N MET A 597 15.36 -23.29 10.10
CA MET A 597 14.04 -22.65 10.10
C MET A 597 12.93 -23.58 9.61
N THR A 598 13.23 -24.42 8.61
CA THR A 598 12.29 -25.43 8.09
C THR A 598 12.21 -26.65 9.01
N ALA A 599 13.31 -27.02 9.66
CA ALA A 599 13.39 -28.15 10.59
C ALA A 599 12.44 -28.01 11.79
N VAL A 600 12.02 -26.78 12.13
CA VAL A 600 10.98 -26.53 13.15
C VAL A 600 9.67 -27.27 12.83
N TYR A 601 9.38 -27.51 11.55
CA TYR A 601 8.20 -28.24 11.09
C TYR A 601 8.44 -29.77 10.97
N ALA A 602 9.70 -30.22 10.97
CA ALA A 602 10.12 -31.55 10.54
C ALA A 602 9.90 -32.70 11.54
N LYS A 603 9.00 -32.56 12.51
CA LYS A 603 8.83 -33.58 13.56
C LYS A 603 8.11 -34.86 13.11
N LEU A 604 7.84 -35.04 11.81
CA LEU A 604 7.42 -36.29 11.20
C LEU A 604 8.06 -36.43 9.81
N HIS A 605 9.11 -37.25 9.65
CA HIS A 605 9.31 -38.24 8.56
C HIS A 605 10.77 -38.73 8.40
N ASP A 606 10.85 -39.97 7.91
CA ASP A 606 12.00 -40.86 7.74
C ASP A 606 12.98 -40.39 6.64
N LYS A 607 14.29 -40.39 6.94
CA LYS A 607 15.37 -39.96 6.03
C LYS A 607 15.49 -40.85 4.78
N THR A 608 14.93 -42.05 4.82
CA THR A 608 15.03 -43.04 3.75
C THR A 608 14.18 -42.67 2.54
N LEU A 609 12.98 -42.12 2.74
CA LEU A 609 12.05 -41.71 1.67
C LEU A 609 12.59 -40.55 0.81
N ARG A 610 13.40 -39.66 1.42
CA ARG A 610 14.00 -38.50 0.77
C ARG A 610 14.99 -38.88 -0.33
N ARG A 611 15.87 -39.85 -0.06
CA ARG A 611 16.93 -40.26 -0.99
C ARG A 611 16.37 -41.01 -2.19
N HIS A 612 15.33 -41.81 -2.00
CA HIS A 612 14.65 -42.50 -3.10
C HIS A 612 13.87 -41.54 -4.01
N TRP A 613 13.48 -40.35 -3.51
CA TRP A 613 12.68 -39.38 -4.26
C TRP A 613 13.48 -38.37 -5.06
N GLU A 614 14.66 -37.96 -4.56
CA GLU A 614 15.57 -37.06 -5.27
C GLU A 614 16.03 -37.66 -6.63
N ASN A 615 15.97 -38.99 -6.78
CA ASN A 615 16.48 -39.73 -7.95
C ASN A 615 15.39 -40.30 -8.89
N ALA A 616 14.10 -40.05 -8.65
CA ALA A 616 13.03 -40.69 -9.43
C ALA A 616 12.70 -39.96 -10.75
N LEU A 617 12.69 -40.70 -11.87
CA LEU A 617 12.22 -40.26 -13.19
C LEU A 617 10.72 -39.96 -13.19
N LYS A 618 10.30 -38.83 -13.78
CA LYS A 618 8.89 -38.37 -13.82
C LYS A 618 8.40 -38.24 -15.26
N VAL A 619 7.27 -38.89 -15.55
CA VAL A 619 6.63 -38.91 -16.87
C VAL A 619 5.19 -38.39 -16.77
N ASN A 620 4.80 -37.49 -17.68
CA ASN A 620 3.43 -36.94 -17.74
C ASN A 620 2.45 -37.90 -18.48
N ASN A 621 1.19 -37.51 -18.59
CA ASN A 621 0.13 -38.28 -19.26
C ASN A 621 0.31 -38.39 -20.79
N GLU A 622 1.22 -37.63 -21.40
CA GLU A 622 1.65 -37.75 -22.79
C GLU A 622 2.90 -38.61 -22.98
N GLY A 623 3.49 -39.16 -21.91
CA GLY A 623 4.70 -39.98 -21.98
C GLY A 623 6.00 -39.18 -22.09
N GLN A 624 5.96 -37.86 -21.87
CA GLN A 624 7.12 -36.97 -21.96
C GLN A 624 7.76 -36.78 -20.58
N LYS A 625 9.09 -36.63 -20.55
CA LYS A 625 9.83 -36.28 -19.33
C LYS A 625 9.54 -34.84 -18.94
N ALA A 626 9.25 -34.60 -17.66
CA ALA A 626 9.14 -33.25 -17.13
C ALA A 626 10.55 -32.68 -16.84
N GLU A 627 11.13 -31.96 -17.80
CA GLU A 627 12.46 -31.32 -17.64
C GLU A 627 12.33 -29.86 -17.20
N ILE A 628 13.28 -29.40 -16.36
CA ILE A 628 13.43 -27.99 -15.98
C ILE A 628 14.86 -27.56 -16.34
N ALA A 629 15.00 -26.51 -17.15
CA ALA A 629 16.29 -25.89 -17.42
C ALA A 629 16.87 -25.28 -16.12
N ALA A 630 18.08 -25.71 -15.72
CA ALA A 630 18.69 -25.38 -14.43
C ALA A 630 19.10 -23.90 -14.27
N ASP A 631 19.21 -23.15 -15.37
CA ASP A 631 19.64 -21.75 -15.42
C ASP A 631 18.48 -20.74 -15.46
N HIS A 632 17.23 -21.21 -15.49
CA HIS A 632 16.07 -20.32 -15.55
C HIS A 632 15.72 -19.71 -14.16
N PRO A 633 15.34 -18.42 -14.05
CA PRO A 633 14.94 -17.80 -12.78
C PRO A 633 13.79 -18.50 -12.06
N LEU A 634 12.91 -19.19 -12.79
CA LEU A 634 11.82 -20.00 -12.23
C LEU A 634 12.23 -21.43 -11.88
N ALA A 635 13.43 -21.90 -12.20
CA ALA A 635 13.81 -23.32 -12.08
C ALA A 635 13.52 -23.91 -10.70
N GLY A 636 13.88 -23.19 -9.63
CA GLY A 636 13.59 -23.60 -8.25
C GLY A 636 12.09 -23.65 -7.92
N ALA A 637 11.29 -22.74 -8.49
CA ALA A 637 9.84 -22.70 -8.29
C ALA A 637 9.09 -23.72 -9.15
N THR A 638 9.56 -23.98 -10.37
CA THR A 638 9.07 -25.05 -11.24
C THR A 638 9.37 -26.41 -10.62
N TRP A 639 10.57 -26.61 -10.05
CA TRP A 639 10.94 -27.83 -9.34
C TRP A 639 10.11 -28.01 -8.07
N ALA A 640 9.87 -26.91 -7.35
CA ALA A 640 8.97 -26.92 -6.22
C ALA A 640 7.53 -27.23 -6.62
N LYS A 641 7.02 -26.66 -7.72
CA LYS A 641 5.71 -26.98 -8.29
C LYS A 641 5.61 -28.47 -8.62
N MET A 642 6.57 -29.04 -9.33
CA MET A 642 6.66 -30.48 -9.62
C MET A 642 6.78 -31.36 -8.36
N SER A 643 7.18 -30.78 -7.22
CA SER A 643 7.28 -31.48 -5.93
C SER A 643 6.04 -31.29 -5.04
N LEU A 644 5.32 -30.17 -5.17
CA LEU A 644 3.99 -29.91 -4.58
C LEU A 644 2.88 -30.80 -5.15
N VAL A 645 3.18 -31.43 -6.28
CA VAL A 645 2.38 -32.37 -7.05
C VAL A 645 2.23 -33.74 -6.35
N ARG A 646 2.99 -34.02 -5.29
CA ARG A 646 2.59 -35.03 -4.27
C ARG A 646 1.73 -34.35 -3.21
N ALA A 647 0.54 -34.81 -2.82
CA ALA A 647 -0.39 -35.80 -3.35
C ALA A 647 -1.74 -35.52 -2.65
N LYS A 648 -2.85 -35.31 -3.38
CA LYS A 648 -4.18 -35.49 -2.77
C LYS A 648 -4.54 -36.97 -2.67
N VAL A 649 -4.06 -37.80 -3.61
CA VAL A 649 -4.44 -39.22 -3.73
C VAL A 649 -3.33 -40.00 -4.46
N THR A 650 -2.88 -41.12 -3.90
CA THR A 650 -2.14 -42.16 -4.64
C THR A 650 -3.12 -42.87 -5.57
N LEU A 651 -2.82 -42.90 -6.87
CA LEU A 651 -3.63 -43.60 -7.87
C LEU A 651 -3.14 -45.05 -8.02
N PRO A 652 -3.96 -45.96 -8.57
CA PRO A 652 -3.56 -47.34 -8.79
C PRO A 652 -2.28 -47.52 -9.64
N ASN A 653 -1.98 -46.57 -10.53
CA ASN A 653 -0.87 -46.63 -11.48
C ASN A 653 -0.05 -45.32 -11.55
N GLY A 654 -0.13 -44.47 -10.52
CA GLY A 654 0.64 -43.23 -10.48
C GLY A 654 0.17 -42.27 -9.39
N TYR A 655 0.32 -40.97 -9.65
CA TYR A 655 0.03 -39.89 -8.73
C TYR A 655 -0.85 -38.83 -9.41
N CYS A 656 -1.70 -38.17 -8.62
CA CYS A 656 -2.41 -36.97 -9.04
C CYS A 656 -1.57 -35.73 -8.73
N GLY A 657 -1.10 -35.07 -9.78
CA GLY A 657 -0.30 -33.85 -9.78
C GLY A 657 -1.08 -32.54 -9.82
N ALA A 658 -2.36 -32.55 -9.46
CA ALA A 658 -3.13 -31.31 -9.37
C ALA A 658 -2.57 -30.44 -8.23
N PRO A 659 -2.57 -29.09 -8.36
CA PRO A 659 -2.19 -28.22 -7.25
C PRO A 659 -2.97 -28.56 -5.98
N VAL A 660 -2.32 -28.45 -4.81
CA VAL A 660 -2.90 -28.79 -3.49
C VAL A 660 -4.27 -28.12 -3.23
N GLN A 661 -4.51 -26.99 -3.88
CA GLN A 661 -5.71 -26.15 -3.75
C GLN A 661 -6.90 -26.59 -4.63
N THR A 662 -6.73 -27.58 -5.52
CA THR A 662 -7.77 -28.01 -6.47
C THR A 662 -8.49 -29.27 -5.96
N ASP A 663 -9.82 -29.27 -5.88
CA ASP A 663 -10.64 -30.48 -5.67
C ASP A 663 -10.96 -31.16 -7.01
N CYS A 664 -10.92 -32.49 -7.05
CA CYS A 664 -11.22 -33.28 -8.26
C CYS A 664 -12.57 -33.99 -8.08
N GLU A 665 -13.55 -33.68 -8.94
CA GLU A 665 -14.89 -34.28 -8.91
C GLU A 665 -15.00 -35.58 -9.75
N TYR A 666 -13.94 -35.95 -10.47
CA TYR A 666 -13.96 -37.07 -11.41
C TYR A 666 -13.27 -38.32 -10.84
N ALA A 667 -13.99 -39.45 -10.82
CA ALA A 667 -13.51 -40.71 -10.23
C ALA A 667 -12.59 -41.56 -11.15
N ASN A 668 -12.67 -41.41 -12.48
CA ASN A 668 -12.11 -42.39 -13.44
C ASN A 668 -11.25 -41.90 -14.64
N PRO A 669 -10.97 -40.60 -14.92
CA PRO A 669 -10.27 -40.21 -16.15
C PRO A 669 -8.74 -40.07 -16.01
N CYS A 670 -8.10 -40.64 -14.99
CA CYS A 670 -6.72 -40.27 -14.64
C CYS A 670 -5.70 -40.47 -15.77
N LEU A 671 -5.76 -41.55 -16.56
CA LEU A 671 -4.86 -41.76 -17.72
C LEU A 671 -5.03 -40.73 -18.85
N ASP A 672 -6.15 -40.01 -18.86
CA ASP A 672 -6.44 -38.92 -19.79
C ASP A 672 -6.27 -37.54 -19.16
N CYS A 673 -5.89 -37.48 -17.87
CA CYS A 673 -5.79 -36.25 -17.11
C CYS A 673 -4.40 -35.62 -17.25
N ARG A 674 -4.34 -34.33 -17.59
CA ARG A 674 -3.09 -33.54 -17.67
C ARG A 674 -2.27 -33.47 -16.37
N PHE A 675 -2.90 -33.83 -15.25
CA PHE A 675 -2.27 -33.85 -13.93
C PHE A 675 -1.76 -35.24 -13.55
N PHE A 676 -1.96 -36.26 -14.37
CA PHE A 676 -1.46 -37.60 -14.06
C PHE A 676 0.04 -37.69 -14.25
N ILE A 677 0.72 -38.21 -13.24
CA ILE A 677 2.17 -38.41 -13.24
C ILE A 677 2.46 -39.83 -12.79
N THR A 678 3.41 -40.49 -13.44
CA THR A 678 3.83 -41.82 -13.04
C THR A 678 5.36 -41.96 -13.00
N THR A 679 5.83 -43.01 -12.33
CA THR A 679 7.25 -43.31 -12.07
C THR A 679 7.54 -44.77 -12.40
N GLY A 680 8.82 -45.14 -12.45
CA GLY A 680 9.25 -46.54 -12.67
C GLY A 680 8.64 -47.53 -11.66
N ASP A 681 8.30 -47.07 -10.45
CA ASP A 681 7.65 -47.88 -9.40
C ASP A 681 6.29 -48.45 -9.82
N PHE A 682 5.61 -47.79 -10.77
CA PHE A 682 4.31 -48.20 -11.28
C PHE A 682 4.39 -48.98 -12.60
N LEU A 683 5.59 -49.29 -13.09
CA LEU A 683 5.79 -49.97 -14.37
C LEU A 683 5.05 -51.31 -14.42
N GLN A 684 5.09 -52.08 -13.33
CA GLN A 684 4.39 -53.36 -13.27
C GLN A 684 2.87 -53.20 -13.32
N GLN A 685 2.34 -52.16 -12.67
CA GLN A 685 0.92 -51.81 -12.65
C GLN A 685 0.46 -51.38 -14.05
N HIS A 686 1.28 -50.61 -14.78
CA HIS A 686 1.00 -50.26 -16.18
C HIS A 686 1.02 -51.48 -17.09
N ARG A 687 2.00 -52.39 -16.94
CA ARG A 687 2.06 -53.64 -17.70
C ARG A 687 0.84 -54.53 -17.45
N GLN A 688 0.42 -54.65 -16.19
CA GLN A 688 -0.78 -55.39 -15.83
C GLN A 688 -2.03 -54.77 -16.48
N GLN A 689 -2.20 -53.45 -16.35
CA GLN A 689 -3.35 -52.74 -16.95
C GLN A 689 -3.37 -52.88 -18.48
N ARG A 690 -2.20 -52.87 -19.13
CA ARG A 690 -2.04 -53.09 -20.58
C ARG A 690 -2.49 -54.48 -21.00
N GLN A 691 -2.11 -55.51 -20.24
CA GLN A 691 -2.51 -56.89 -20.50
C GLN A 691 -4.03 -57.06 -20.38
N GLU A 692 -4.62 -56.58 -19.28
CA GLU A 692 -6.06 -56.63 -19.05
C GLU A 692 -6.85 -55.87 -20.13
N THR A 693 -6.35 -54.72 -20.56
CA THR A 693 -6.93 -53.92 -21.67
C THR A 693 -6.88 -54.67 -23.00
N SER A 694 -5.80 -55.41 -23.27
CA SER A 694 -5.65 -56.22 -24.49
C SER A 694 -6.65 -57.38 -24.53
N GLU A 695 -6.85 -58.06 -23.39
CA GLU A 695 -7.85 -59.14 -23.27
C GLU A 695 -9.29 -58.62 -23.43
N LEU A 696 -9.58 -57.42 -22.91
CA LEU A 696 -10.88 -56.76 -23.10
C LEU A 696 -11.15 -56.41 -24.56
N ILE A 697 -10.14 -55.98 -25.32
CA ILE A 697 -10.27 -55.73 -26.76
C ILE A 697 -10.61 -57.04 -27.49
N ALA A 698 -9.87 -58.11 -27.23
CA ALA A 698 -10.11 -59.41 -27.86
C ALA A 698 -11.52 -59.95 -27.58
N ARG A 699 -12.01 -59.85 -26.33
CA ARG A 699 -13.38 -60.24 -25.96
C ARG A 699 -14.44 -59.37 -26.61
N ALA A 700 -14.21 -58.05 -26.68
CA ALA A 700 -15.14 -57.11 -27.30
C ALA A 700 -15.25 -57.36 -28.81
N GLU A 701 -14.15 -57.67 -29.49
CA GLU A 701 -14.13 -57.99 -30.92
C GLU A 701 -14.85 -59.31 -31.23
N GLN A 702 -14.60 -60.36 -30.43
CA GLN A 702 -15.33 -61.64 -30.55
C GLN A 702 -16.84 -61.49 -30.32
N SER A 703 -17.24 -60.53 -29.49
CA SER A 703 -18.64 -60.25 -29.17
C SER A 703 -19.29 -59.19 -30.09
N GLY A 704 -18.59 -58.71 -31.11
CA GLY A 704 -19.10 -57.68 -32.03
C GLY A 704 -19.28 -56.28 -31.44
N LEU A 705 -18.72 -56.01 -30.26
CA LEU A 705 -18.83 -54.74 -29.54
C LEU A 705 -17.77 -53.73 -30.00
N THR A 706 -17.86 -53.31 -31.26
CA THR A 706 -16.86 -52.46 -31.95
C THR A 706 -16.51 -51.16 -31.20
N ARG A 707 -17.49 -50.48 -30.61
CA ARG A 707 -17.26 -49.23 -29.86
C ARG A 707 -16.49 -49.43 -28.56
N VAL A 708 -16.65 -50.59 -27.92
CA VAL A 708 -15.91 -50.95 -26.69
C VAL A 708 -14.47 -51.31 -27.04
N ALA A 709 -14.26 -52.04 -28.13
CA ALA A 709 -12.92 -52.33 -28.64
C ALA A 709 -12.16 -51.05 -29.02
N GLU A 710 -12.79 -50.11 -29.72
CA GLU A 710 -12.19 -48.83 -30.10
C GLU A 710 -11.74 -47.99 -28.90
N LYS A 711 -12.60 -47.85 -27.88
CA LYS A 711 -12.26 -47.09 -26.66
C LYS A 711 -11.05 -47.71 -25.94
N ASN A 712 -10.99 -49.04 -25.83
CA ASN A 712 -9.88 -49.71 -25.17
C ASN A 712 -8.58 -49.68 -25.99
N ARG A 713 -8.64 -49.65 -27.33
CA ARG A 713 -7.43 -49.44 -28.17
C ARG A 713 -6.76 -48.09 -27.91
N ARG A 714 -7.55 -47.04 -27.67
CA ARG A 714 -7.00 -45.72 -27.30
C ARG A 714 -6.27 -45.76 -25.96
N THR A 715 -6.83 -46.44 -24.96
CA THR A 715 -6.18 -46.65 -23.65
C THR A 715 -4.91 -47.49 -23.81
N LEU A 716 -4.95 -48.54 -24.65
CA LEU A 716 -3.80 -49.42 -24.90
C LEU A 716 -2.61 -48.65 -25.48
N GLY A 717 -2.82 -47.82 -26.50
CA GLY A 717 -1.74 -47.02 -27.10
C GLY A 717 -1.10 -46.01 -26.12
N LYS A 718 -1.86 -45.50 -25.15
CA LYS A 718 -1.32 -44.65 -24.08
C LYS A 718 -0.46 -45.45 -23.10
N LEU A 719 -0.92 -46.63 -22.70
CA LEU A 719 -0.16 -47.52 -21.83
C LEU A 719 1.15 -47.95 -22.51
N ASP A 720 1.13 -48.26 -23.81
CA ASP A 720 2.34 -48.54 -24.60
C ASP A 720 3.33 -47.37 -24.57
N THR A 721 2.85 -46.14 -24.73
CA THR A 721 3.69 -44.92 -24.70
C THR A 721 4.32 -44.70 -23.32
N ILE A 722 3.53 -44.84 -22.26
CA ILE A 722 3.98 -44.69 -20.86
C ILE A 722 4.99 -45.80 -20.51
N ILE A 723 4.69 -47.05 -20.85
CA ILE A 723 5.58 -48.20 -20.60
C ILE A 723 6.90 -48.03 -21.35
N GLY A 724 6.87 -47.64 -22.63
CA GLY A 724 8.10 -47.39 -23.40
C GLY A 724 8.97 -46.28 -22.79
N ALA A 725 8.35 -45.22 -22.27
CA ALA A 725 9.06 -44.15 -21.56
C ALA A 725 9.65 -44.60 -20.21
N LEU A 726 9.00 -45.54 -19.52
CA LEU A 726 9.45 -46.08 -18.22
C LEU A 726 10.48 -47.22 -18.36
N GLU A 727 10.41 -48.03 -19.41
CA GLU A 727 11.33 -49.16 -19.68
C GLU A 727 12.70 -48.70 -20.21
N GLY A 728 12.75 -47.53 -20.84
CA GLY A 728 13.99 -46.91 -21.32
C GLY A 728 14.88 -46.30 -20.22
N ALA A 729 14.60 -46.56 -18.93
CA ALA A 729 15.30 -45.95 -17.80
C ALA A 729 15.84 -47.00 -16.81
N THR A 730 17.12 -46.87 -16.42
CA THR A 730 17.76 -47.67 -15.36
C THR A 730 17.95 -46.85 -14.08
N GLU A 731 18.13 -47.50 -12.92
CA GLU A 731 18.14 -46.86 -11.58
C GLU A 731 19.21 -45.76 -11.39
N ASN A 732 20.24 -45.67 -12.26
CA ASN A 732 21.40 -44.78 -12.09
C ASN A 732 21.80 -43.98 -13.36
N GLN A 733 20.93 -43.82 -14.37
CA GLN A 733 21.28 -43.11 -15.61
C GLN A 733 20.34 -41.93 -15.89
N ILE A 734 20.91 -40.81 -16.35
CA ILE A 734 20.16 -39.65 -16.85
C ILE A 734 20.24 -39.67 -18.38
N VAL A 735 19.15 -39.37 -19.07
CA VAL A 735 19.18 -39.17 -20.54
C VAL A 735 18.70 -37.77 -20.84
N VAL A 736 19.60 -36.93 -21.37
CA VAL A 736 19.37 -35.53 -21.76
C VAL A 736 19.44 -35.43 -23.28
N GLY A 737 18.38 -34.93 -23.92
CA GLY A 737 18.38 -34.70 -25.37
C GLY A 737 18.58 -35.93 -26.26
N GLY A 738 18.36 -37.15 -25.73
CA GLY A 738 18.54 -38.41 -26.46
C GLY A 738 19.93 -39.05 -26.31
N GLN A 739 20.80 -38.56 -25.42
CA GLN A 739 22.03 -39.26 -25.02
C GLN A 739 22.02 -39.64 -23.53
N VAL A 740 22.52 -40.85 -23.25
CA VAL A 740 22.62 -41.44 -21.92
C VAL A 740 23.91 -40.95 -21.25
N GLU A 741 23.80 -40.38 -20.05
CA GLU A 741 24.92 -39.97 -19.19
C GLU A 741 24.88 -40.70 -17.84
N ASP A 742 26.04 -41.24 -17.44
CA ASP A 742 26.27 -41.91 -16.16
C ASP A 742 26.61 -40.91 -15.04
N VAL A 743 26.08 -41.14 -13.84
CA VAL A 743 26.09 -40.19 -12.71
C VAL A 743 27.43 -40.10 -11.96
N ASP A 744 28.46 -40.87 -12.32
CA ASP A 744 29.75 -40.92 -11.59
C ASP A 744 30.86 -39.98 -12.13
N ALA A 745 30.51 -38.92 -12.86
CA ALA A 745 31.50 -37.97 -13.42
C ALA A 745 31.30 -36.50 -12.99
N ALA A 746 30.98 -36.24 -11.71
CA ALA A 746 31.18 -34.91 -11.13
C ALA A 746 31.23 -35.00 -9.59
N SER A 747 32.43 -35.22 -9.06
CA SER A 747 32.77 -34.96 -7.65
C SER A 747 32.74 -33.47 -7.33
#